data_AF-A0A1V5UHT5-F1
#
_entry.id   AF-A0A1V5UHT5-F1
#
_cell.length_a   1.000
_cell.length_b   1.000
_cell.length_c   1.000
_cell.angle_alpha   90.00
_cell.angle_beta   90.00
_cell.angle_gamma   90.00
#
_symmetry.space_group_name_H-M   'P 1'
#
loop_
_entity.id
_entity.type
_entity.pdbx_description
1 polymer ?
#
loop_
_entity_poly.entity_id
_entity_poly.type
_entity_poly.pdbx_seq_one_letter_code
_entity_poly.pdbx_strand_id
1 'polypeptide(L)'
;MKKLKYILLTLASVALLLSGCRQTSSSARGESSISVITSADIDVEVPQNITLTDRTLSWDAVSGATSYTVLLNDEEFNCNTNSMLLPATCYGVITVQVKALNNAMSSAYSTAVTFEAYLTLDVPQNLRQVGKTIYWDEVTLATGYVVKINDGLEQYVAQNSFTLTSDDSLRLKVLATATNPYLRSSAYSPEFFTRATLDKPTNIRFYNGFIWWDEVENASSYRVWINDEESVVDTNRIEVGYSAPGVVTFKVQAFVIDQSYLDSEIVTTEITIPKITLETPTGLALNGNVLTFNAVPYAEAYQIYVDGALHARINTNSHTLSQQTIDQSTYVQVKAISEVNYHSSLSEKYYFRVQMIGTEAELRNIVACGSYRLTADISLTSAWTPLAFNGFFDGNGHEIRDITIDSTSSAVGFFSTIDSAVITNLNLSGELTSITSSFEPCIGGLAGSMKNASLTNVTITMDITVTSNNGIAKVGGVAGESTSTNYDSVHYWGSISNTNAISGRFVGLLRQSNKAVTINRSSGRGALTVSGGEQSPTGGFIGQMLDNYTLIKESKAWGAVTGPNYVGGFIGYMGCGRIQDAYSMDEVKATATSLVHVGGFVGRVEGYNNLMTNCLAMNTIPLVTGTDVFQGAFVGVTPGGTHATIYENCAYNKTLTSLDRIGNTATGRGDGITGYTIDELMTELPYDPLVWNFSGSIPRLQWEV
;
A
#
# COMPACT_ATOMS: atom_id res chain seq x y z
N MET A 1 -10.28 -46.54 -18.80
CA MET A 1 -10.43 -47.83 -19.53
C MET A 1 -9.09 -48.18 -20.20
N LYS A 2 -9.02 -49.31 -20.94
CA LYS A 2 -7.83 -49.90 -21.61
C LYS A 2 -7.06 -48.88 -22.49
N LYS A 3 -5.72 -48.84 -22.66
CA LYS A 3 -4.60 -49.82 -22.88
C LYS A 3 -4.30 -50.20 -24.36
N LEU A 4 -3.13 -49.75 -24.87
CA LEU A 4 -2.27 -50.24 -26.00
C LEU A 4 -1.14 -49.19 -26.19
N LYS A 5 0.16 -49.37 -26.52
CA LYS A 5 1.24 -50.40 -26.46
C LYS A 5 1.42 -51.52 -27.52
N TYR A 6 2.66 -51.61 -28.03
CA TYR A 6 3.27 -52.55 -29.03
C TYR A 6 2.75 -52.35 -30.48
N ILE A 7 3.45 -52.65 -31.59
CA ILE A 7 4.64 -53.49 -31.97
C ILE A 7 5.55 -52.62 -32.92
N LEU A 8 6.90 -52.65 -33.09
CA LEU A 8 8.09 -53.55 -32.89
C LEU A 8 8.62 -54.23 -34.20
N LEU A 9 9.92 -54.59 -34.24
CA LEU A 9 10.80 -55.04 -35.36
C LEU A 9 11.26 -53.89 -36.31
N THR A 10 12.49 -53.75 -36.83
CA THR A 10 13.79 -54.49 -36.97
C THR A 10 14.13 -55.14 -38.33
N LEU A 11 15.06 -54.50 -39.04
CA LEU A 11 16.25 -55.04 -39.75
C LEU A 11 16.16 -55.96 -41.00
N ALA A 12 17.20 -55.75 -41.83
CA ALA A 12 17.88 -56.67 -42.75
C ALA A 12 17.28 -56.97 -44.15
N SER A 13 18.19 -56.89 -45.13
CA SER A 13 18.07 -57.28 -46.54
C SER A 13 18.47 -58.75 -46.76
N VAL A 14 18.24 -59.31 -47.96
CA VAL A 14 19.24 -60.08 -48.76
C VAL A 14 18.71 -60.56 -50.13
N ALA A 15 19.39 -60.09 -51.19
CA ALA A 15 19.81 -60.73 -52.46
C ALA A 15 18.90 -61.49 -53.48
N LEU A 16 19.22 -61.18 -54.76
CA LEU A 16 19.59 -62.08 -55.89
C LEU A 16 18.57 -62.51 -56.98
N LEU A 17 19.16 -62.95 -58.12
CA LEU A 17 18.62 -63.66 -59.32
C LEU A 17 17.92 -62.78 -60.40
N LEU A 18 17.95 -63.10 -61.71
CA LEU A 18 19.02 -63.62 -62.62
C LEU A 18 18.57 -63.46 -64.11
N SER A 19 19.49 -63.53 -65.08
CA SER A 19 19.26 -63.59 -66.56
C SER A 19 18.62 -62.34 -67.22
N GLY A 20 18.83 -62.03 -68.51
CA GLY A 20 19.70 -62.66 -69.53
C GLY A 20 18.96 -62.94 -70.85
N CYS A 21 19.38 -62.35 -71.98
CA CYS A 21 18.76 -62.62 -73.29
C CYS A 21 19.75 -62.50 -74.47
N ARG A 22 19.45 -63.23 -75.56
CA ARG A 22 20.13 -63.23 -76.88
C ARG A 22 19.27 -62.41 -77.89
N GLN A 23 19.51 -62.24 -79.20
CA GLN A 23 20.47 -62.81 -80.18
C GLN A 23 20.45 -62.01 -81.52
N THR A 24 21.57 -61.95 -82.28
CA THR A 24 21.66 -61.85 -83.79
C THR A 24 21.07 -60.61 -84.54
N SER A 25 21.48 -60.24 -85.77
CA SER A 25 22.54 -60.72 -86.72
C SER A 25 22.82 -59.75 -87.90
N SER A 26 23.98 -59.92 -88.56
CA SER A 26 24.32 -59.53 -89.97
C SER A 26 24.60 -58.04 -90.26
N SER A 27 25.51 -57.61 -91.16
CA SER A 27 26.61 -58.22 -91.97
C SER A 27 27.60 -57.09 -92.40
N ALA A 28 28.70 -57.23 -93.16
CA ALA A 28 29.45 -58.34 -93.79
C ALA A 28 30.96 -57.95 -93.90
N ARG A 29 31.92 -58.85 -93.67
CA ARG A 29 32.68 -59.70 -94.63
C ARG A 29 33.77 -59.00 -95.50
N GLY A 30 35.02 -59.39 -95.24
CA GLY A 30 36.28 -59.13 -95.97
C GLY A 30 37.44 -59.34 -94.98
N GLU A 31 38.19 -60.46 -95.00
CA GLU A 31 39.32 -60.79 -95.90
C GLU A 31 40.50 -59.80 -95.82
N SER A 32 41.77 -60.19 -95.59
CA SER A 32 42.32 -61.54 -95.32
C SER A 32 43.77 -61.45 -94.78
N SER A 33 44.12 -62.23 -93.74
CA SER A 33 45.48 -62.79 -93.51
C SER A 33 45.48 -63.81 -92.36
N ILE A 34 46.39 -64.80 -92.41
CA ILE A 34 46.60 -65.80 -91.35
C ILE A 34 48.03 -65.66 -90.82
N SER A 35 48.19 -65.56 -89.50
CA SER A 35 49.45 -65.79 -88.80
C SER A 35 49.19 -66.40 -87.43
N VAL A 36 49.27 -67.73 -87.34
CA VAL A 36 49.38 -68.48 -86.07
C VAL A 36 50.83 -68.37 -85.59
N ILE A 37 51.09 -67.97 -84.34
CA ILE A 37 52.15 -68.52 -83.43
C ILE A 37 51.75 -68.23 -81.95
N THR A 38 51.83 -69.27 -81.10
CA THR A 38 51.84 -69.38 -79.61
C THR A 38 50.91 -68.55 -78.70
N SER A 39 50.52 -69.22 -77.62
CA SER A 39 50.08 -68.65 -76.33
C SER A 39 51.11 -67.71 -75.70
N ALA A 40 50.64 -66.63 -75.09
CA ALA A 40 51.32 -65.90 -74.03
C ALA A 40 50.43 -65.94 -72.77
N ASP A 41 51.04 -65.96 -71.59
CA ASP A 41 50.30 -65.93 -70.32
C ASP A 41 49.55 -64.60 -70.16
N ILE A 42 48.27 -64.67 -69.79
CA ILE A 42 47.48 -63.49 -69.44
C ILE A 42 47.77 -63.15 -67.98
N ASP A 43 48.94 -62.55 -67.74
CA ASP A 43 49.24 -61.94 -66.44
C ASP A 43 48.23 -60.80 -66.17
N VAL A 44 47.87 -60.63 -64.90
CA VAL A 44 46.94 -59.57 -64.49
C VAL A 44 47.77 -58.33 -64.22
N GLU A 45 47.59 -57.27 -65.02
CA GLU A 45 48.39 -56.06 -64.88
C GLU A 45 48.30 -55.47 -63.47
N VAL A 46 49.44 -55.00 -62.96
CA VAL A 46 49.54 -54.39 -61.64
C VAL A 46 48.87 -53.00 -61.67
N PRO A 47 47.92 -52.69 -60.75
CA PRO A 47 47.27 -51.39 -60.69
C PRO A 47 48.22 -50.19 -60.64
N GLN A 48 47.90 -49.14 -61.40
CA GLN A 48 48.69 -47.91 -61.50
C GLN A 48 47.84 -46.67 -61.19
N ASN A 49 48.51 -45.51 -61.08
CA ASN A 49 47.90 -44.20 -60.82
C ASN A 49 46.96 -44.18 -59.60
N ILE A 50 47.38 -44.86 -58.53
CA ILE A 50 46.72 -44.78 -57.22
C ILE A 50 46.74 -43.31 -56.77
N THR A 51 45.57 -42.81 -56.42
CA THR A 51 45.28 -41.43 -56.00
C THR A 51 44.36 -41.45 -54.79
N LEU A 52 44.46 -40.42 -53.94
CA LEU A 52 43.52 -40.16 -52.85
C LEU A 52 42.84 -38.81 -53.11
N THR A 53 41.52 -38.81 -53.25
CA THR A 53 40.70 -37.59 -53.30
C THR A 53 39.73 -37.61 -52.12
N ASP A 54 39.81 -36.59 -51.26
CA ASP A 54 39.17 -36.52 -49.94
C ASP A 54 39.45 -37.75 -49.05
N ARG A 55 38.59 -38.76 -49.12
CA ARG A 55 38.75 -40.07 -48.44
C ARG A 55 38.59 -41.28 -49.38
N THR A 56 38.45 -41.04 -50.68
CA THR A 56 38.31 -42.10 -51.69
C THR A 56 39.66 -42.36 -52.34
N LEU A 57 40.20 -43.57 -52.13
CA LEU A 57 41.27 -44.11 -52.96
C LEU A 57 40.70 -44.49 -54.33
N SER A 58 41.43 -44.17 -55.40
CA SER A 58 41.09 -44.52 -56.78
C SER A 58 42.34 -44.88 -57.57
N TRP A 59 42.23 -45.81 -58.52
CA TRP A 59 43.34 -46.25 -59.39
C TRP A 59 42.82 -46.60 -60.78
N ASP A 60 43.72 -46.80 -61.73
CA ASP A 60 43.32 -47.19 -63.09
C ASP A 60 42.69 -48.58 -63.10
N ALA A 61 41.60 -48.74 -63.86
CA ALA A 61 40.88 -50.00 -63.96
C ALA A 61 41.67 -51.02 -64.80
N VAL A 62 42.12 -52.10 -64.16
CA VAL A 62 42.86 -53.18 -64.79
C VAL A 62 41.95 -54.03 -65.67
N SER A 63 42.35 -54.22 -66.93
CA SER A 63 41.60 -55.03 -67.90
C SER A 63 41.53 -56.49 -67.46
N GLY A 64 40.33 -57.07 -67.42
CA GLY A 64 40.11 -58.47 -67.02
C GLY A 64 40.10 -58.74 -65.51
N ALA A 65 40.31 -57.73 -64.66
CA ALA A 65 40.13 -57.86 -63.22
C ALA A 65 38.64 -57.93 -62.83
N THR A 66 38.30 -58.81 -61.89
CA THR A 66 36.96 -58.94 -61.29
C THR A 66 36.86 -58.30 -59.91
N SER A 67 37.99 -58.12 -59.23
CA SER A 67 38.11 -57.47 -57.93
C SER A 67 39.55 -56.99 -57.68
N TYR A 68 39.74 -56.25 -56.60
CA TYR A 68 41.03 -55.74 -56.15
C TYR A 68 41.17 -55.96 -54.64
N THR A 69 42.40 -56.18 -54.18
CA THR A 69 42.73 -56.10 -52.76
C THR A 69 43.65 -54.90 -52.53
N VAL A 70 43.20 -54.00 -51.66
CA VAL A 70 43.97 -52.85 -51.17
C VAL A 70 44.65 -53.28 -49.87
N LEU A 71 45.98 -53.31 -49.85
CA LEU A 71 46.75 -53.37 -48.62
C LEU A 71 46.91 -51.94 -48.10
N LEU A 72 46.36 -51.67 -46.93
CA LEU A 72 46.28 -50.35 -46.31
C LEU A 72 46.85 -50.46 -44.89
N ASN A 73 48.03 -49.90 -44.65
CA ASN A 73 48.76 -50.05 -43.37
C ASN A 73 48.79 -51.51 -42.85
N ASP A 74 49.24 -52.42 -43.71
CA ASP A 74 49.37 -53.87 -43.48
C ASP A 74 48.05 -54.67 -43.30
N GLU A 75 46.87 -54.06 -43.47
CA GLU A 75 45.56 -54.74 -43.48
C GLU A 75 45.01 -54.88 -44.93
N GLU A 76 44.52 -56.08 -45.31
CA GLU A 76 43.98 -56.36 -46.65
C GLU A 76 42.46 -56.12 -46.74
N PHE A 77 42.05 -55.12 -47.52
CA PHE A 77 40.65 -54.81 -47.83
C PHE A 77 40.28 -55.22 -49.25
N ASN A 78 39.19 -55.95 -49.43
CA ASN A 78 38.73 -56.41 -50.75
C ASN A 78 37.60 -55.54 -51.30
N CYS A 79 37.70 -55.16 -52.57
CA CYS A 79 36.72 -54.31 -53.26
C CYS A 79 36.51 -54.78 -54.71
N ASN A 80 35.31 -54.53 -55.25
CA ASN A 80 34.89 -55.00 -56.58
C ASN A 80 34.91 -53.88 -57.64
N THR A 81 35.60 -52.79 -57.33
CA THR A 81 35.68 -51.53 -58.07
C THR A 81 37.10 -51.00 -58.01
N ASN A 82 37.52 -50.17 -58.97
CA ASN A 82 38.84 -49.51 -58.97
C ASN A 82 38.91 -48.30 -58.01
N SER A 83 38.17 -48.37 -56.90
CA SER A 83 38.11 -47.34 -55.87
C SER A 83 37.59 -47.91 -54.54
N MET A 84 37.97 -47.26 -53.44
CA MET A 84 37.64 -47.64 -52.07
C MET A 84 37.55 -46.39 -51.17
N LEU A 85 36.50 -46.27 -50.37
CA LEU A 85 36.40 -45.27 -49.30
C LEU A 85 37.22 -45.74 -48.08
N LEU A 86 38.11 -44.88 -47.57
CA LEU A 86 38.94 -45.19 -46.40
C LEU A 86 38.09 -45.38 -45.13
N PRO A 87 38.22 -46.51 -44.38
CA PRO A 87 37.57 -46.71 -43.09
C PRO A 87 37.87 -45.57 -42.12
N ALA A 88 36.93 -45.20 -41.23
CA ALA A 88 37.13 -44.07 -40.31
C ALA A 88 38.33 -44.24 -39.36
N THR A 89 38.75 -45.49 -39.09
CA THR A 89 39.99 -45.83 -38.37
C THR A 89 41.27 -45.47 -39.13
N CYS A 90 41.19 -45.28 -40.45
CA CYS A 90 42.32 -44.99 -41.33
C CYS A 90 42.40 -43.49 -41.62
N TYR A 91 43.29 -42.81 -40.90
CA TYR A 91 43.70 -41.42 -41.10
C TYR A 91 45.14 -41.24 -40.59
N GLY A 92 45.82 -40.18 -41.00
CA GLY A 92 47.26 -40.04 -40.83
C GLY A 92 48.03 -40.29 -42.12
N VAL A 93 49.35 -40.47 -42.02
CA VAL A 93 50.14 -41.01 -43.13
C VAL A 93 49.74 -42.47 -43.32
N ILE A 94 49.14 -42.78 -44.46
CA ILE A 94 48.77 -44.13 -44.87
C ILE A 94 49.68 -44.62 -45.99
N THR A 95 50.04 -45.90 -45.96
CA THR A 95 50.73 -46.61 -47.04
C THR A 95 49.71 -47.50 -47.75
N VAL A 96 49.65 -47.38 -49.07
CA VAL A 96 48.68 -48.07 -49.93
C VAL A 96 49.42 -48.88 -50.99
N GLN A 97 49.04 -50.15 -51.13
CA GLN A 97 49.34 -50.98 -52.29
C GLN A 97 48.06 -51.65 -52.78
N VAL A 98 47.92 -51.85 -54.10
CA VAL A 98 46.76 -52.54 -54.67
C VAL A 98 47.22 -53.69 -55.55
N LYS A 99 46.61 -54.87 -55.40
CA LYS A 99 46.69 -56.00 -56.34
C LYS A 99 45.33 -56.20 -57.01
N ALA A 100 45.33 -56.51 -58.30
CA ALA A 100 44.13 -56.86 -59.07
C ALA A 100 43.96 -58.38 -59.11
N LEU A 101 42.71 -58.86 -59.13
CA LEU A 101 42.37 -60.28 -59.10
C LEU A 101 41.36 -60.62 -60.19
N ASN A 102 41.47 -61.82 -60.74
CA ASN A 102 40.42 -62.45 -61.54
C ASN A 102 40.03 -63.82 -60.94
N ASN A 103 39.15 -64.56 -61.61
CA ASN A 103 38.64 -65.85 -61.12
C ASN A 103 39.69 -66.98 -60.96
N ALA A 104 40.95 -66.76 -61.33
CA ALA A 104 42.02 -67.78 -61.29
C ALA A 104 43.39 -67.26 -60.81
N MET A 105 43.67 -65.96 -60.91
CA MET A 105 45.00 -65.37 -60.68
C MET A 105 44.91 -63.98 -60.02
N SER A 106 45.99 -63.56 -59.38
CA SER A 106 46.16 -62.21 -58.81
C SER A 106 47.47 -61.59 -59.29
N SER A 107 47.46 -60.29 -59.60
CA SER A 107 48.67 -59.52 -59.90
C SER A 107 49.62 -59.49 -58.71
N ALA A 108 50.88 -59.09 -58.95
CA ALA A 108 51.69 -58.54 -57.88
C ALA A 108 51.03 -57.27 -57.29
N TYR A 109 51.41 -56.91 -56.06
CA TYR A 109 51.05 -55.61 -55.51
C TYR A 109 51.73 -54.47 -56.28
N SER A 110 51.03 -53.34 -56.40
CA SER A 110 51.62 -52.07 -56.85
C SER A 110 52.83 -51.69 -56.00
N THR A 111 53.64 -50.76 -56.52
CA THR A 111 54.56 -49.99 -55.67
C THR A 111 53.78 -49.34 -54.52
N ALA A 112 54.39 -49.27 -53.34
CA ALA A 112 53.81 -48.59 -52.19
C ALA A 112 53.73 -47.09 -52.44
N VAL A 113 52.53 -46.52 -52.27
CA VAL A 113 52.27 -45.07 -52.37
C VAL A 113 51.81 -44.58 -51.01
N THR A 114 52.40 -43.49 -50.52
CA THR A 114 52.03 -42.88 -49.24
C THR A 114 51.17 -41.65 -49.44
N PHE A 115 50.07 -41.54 -48.69
CA PHE A 115 49.17 -40.39 -48.70
C PHE A 115 48.95 -39.85 -47.28
N GLU A 116 48.64 -38.56 -47.15
CA GLU A 116 48.06 -38.02 -45.93
C GLU A 116 46.53 -38.14 -46.01
N ALA A 117 45.97 -39.08 -45.26
CA ALA A 117 44.53 -39.28 -45.18
C ALA A 117 43.93 -38.47 -44.02
N TYR A 118 42.96 -37.62 -44.35
CA TYR A 118 42.31 -36.74 -43.38
C TYR A 118 40.90 -37.25 -43.01
N LEU A 119 40.50 -37.10 -41.75
CA LEU A 119 39.16 -37.46 -41.26
C LEU A 119 38.46 -36.23 -40.66
N THR A 120 37.25 -35.94 -41.16
CA THR A 120 36.38 -34.90 -40.58
C THR A 120 35.58 -35.49 -39.41
N LEU A 121 35.53 -34.76 -38.30
CA LEU A 121 34.75 -35.14 -37.12
C LEU A 121 33.24 -35.03 -37.37
N ASP A 122 32.46 -35.86 -36.67
CA ASP A 122 30.99 -35.79 -36.70
C ASP A 122 30.48 -34.47 -36.11
N VAL A 123 29.34 -34.01 -36.62
CA VAL A 123 28.69 -32.76 -36.17
C VAL A 123 27.98 -33.00 -34.82
N PRO A 124 28.22 -32.18 -33.77
CA PRO A 124 27.53 -32.29 -32.49
C PRO A 124 25.99 -32.33 -32.60
N GLN A 125 25.36 -33.26 -31.88
CA GLN A 125 23.91 -33.51 -31.88
C GLN A 125 23.29 -33.37 -30.49
N ASN A 126 21.95 -33.35 -30.44
CA ASN A 126 21.14 -33.37 -29.21
C ASN A 126 21.49 -32.25 -28.20
N LEU A 127 21.75 -31.05 -28.75
CA LEU A 127 21.89 -29.81 -27.99
C LEU A 127 20.63 -29.58 -27.14
N ARG A 128 20.82 -29.35 -25.84
CA ARG A 128 19.75 -29.20 -24.83
C ARG A 128 20.19 -28.27 -23.70
N GLN A 129 19.26 -27.51 -23.13
CA GLN A 129 19.52 -26.56 -22.04
C GLN A 129 18.98 -27.10 -20.70
N VAL A 130 19.85 -27.18 -19.69
CA VAL A 130 19.52 -27.52 -18.31
C VAL A 130 20.01 -26.38 -17.42
N GLY A 131 19.09 -25.53 -16.96
CA GLY A 131 19.44 -24.24 -16.35
C GLY A 131 20.31 -23.41 -17.30
N LYS A 132 21.38 -22.79 -16.78
CA LYS A 132 22.35 -22.05 -17.59
C LYS A 132 23.35 -22.93 -18.37
N THR A 133 23.28 -24.26 -18.31
CA THR A 133 24.24 -25.13 -19.03
C THR A 133 23.60 -25.83 -20.22
N ILE A 134 24.24 -25.66 -21.37
CA ILE A 134 23.95 -26.34 -22.63
C ILE A 134 24.79 -27.61 -22.68
N TYR A 135 24.17 -28.73 -23.04
CA TYR A 135 24.81 -30.03 -23.23
C TYR A 135 24.56 -30.53 -24.65
N TRP A 136 25.52 -31.25 -25.22
CA TRP A 136 25.37 -32.02 -26.45
C TRP A 136 26.00 -33.40 -26.28
N ASP A 137 25.81 -34.27 -27.26
CA ASP A 137 26.38 -35.62 -27.21
C ASP A 137 27.87 -35.60 -27.61
N GLU A 138 28.67 -36.46 -26.99
CA GLU A 138 30.13 -36.50 -27.16
C GLU A 138 30.51 -37.00 -28.57
N VAL A 139 31.34 -36.23 -29.27
CA VAL A 139 31.85 -36.58 -30.61
C VAL A 139 33.14 -37.38 -30.47
N THR A 140 33.13 -38.62 -30.98
CA THR A 140 34.29 -39.51 -30.99
C THR A 140 35.50 -38.86 -31.67
N LEU A 141 36.70 -39.02 -31.09
CA LEU A 141 37.97 -38.39 -31.49
C LEU A 141 38.05 -36.85 -31.33
N ALA A 142 37.01 -36.16 -30.88
CA ALA A 142 37.13 -34.75 -30.53
C ALA A 142 37.97 -34.56 -29.25
N THR A 143 38.80 -33.52 -29.19
CA THR A 143 39.52 -33.11 -27.97
C THR A 143 38.96 -31.82 -27.36
N GLY A 144 37.89 -31.29 -27.96
CA GLY A 144 37.17 -30.10 -27.54
C GLY A 144 36.17 -29.65 -28.60
N TYR A 145 35.52 -28.52 -28.34
CA TYR A 145 34.46 -27.96 -29.16
C TYR A 145 34.62 -26.44 -29.27
N VAL A 146 34.13 -25.87 -30.36
CA VAL A 146 33.96 -24.42 -30.51
C VAL A 146 32.47 -24.11 -30.50
N VAL A 147 32.05 -23.31 -29.53
CA VAL A 147 30.69 -22.79 -29.39
C VAL A 147 30.65 -21.41 -30.03
N LYS A 148 29.85 -21.25 -31.09
CA LYS A 148 29.53 -19.96 -31.68
C LYS A 148 28.27 -19.40 -31.04
N ILE A 149 28.38 -18.18 -30.52
CA ILE A 149 27.35 -17.45 -29.79
C ILE A 149 26.91 -16.27 -30.66
N ASN A 150 25.62 -16.27 -31.01
CA ASN A 150 25.01 -15.43 -32.03
C ASN A 150 25.86 -15.48 -33.32
N ASP A 151 26.09 -14.36 -33.98
CA ASP A 151 26.74 -14.36 -35.30
C ASP A 151 28.27 -14.15 -35.26
N GLY A 152 28.85 -13.85 -34.09
CA GLY A 152 30.23 -13.31 -34.02
C GLY A 152 31.18 -13.86 -32.96
N LEU A 153 30.72 -14.29 -31.77
CA LEU A 153 31.61 -14.74 -30.70
C LEU A 153 31.84 -16.24 -30.78
N GLU A 154 33.09 -16.69 -30.77
CA GLU A 154 33.46 -18.11 -30.78
C GLU A 154 34.33 -18.45 -29.57
N GLN A 155 33.92 -19.46 -28.78
CA GLN A 155 34.58 -19.86 -27.54
C GLN A 155 34.91 -21.35 -27.54
N TYR A 156 36.15 -21.69 -27.18
CA TYR A 156 36.60 -23.07 -27.00
C TYR A 156 36.16 -23.65 -25.64
N VAL A 157 35.70 -24.90 -25.64
CA VAL A 157 35.50 -25.71 -24.43
C VAL A 157 36.08 -27.12 -24.61
N ALA A 158 36.64 -27.69 -23.55
CA ALA A 158 37.22 -29.04 -23.58
C ALA A 158 36.21 -30.17 -23.28
N GLN A 159 34.96 -29.84 -22.93
CA GLN A 159 33.89 -30.77 -22.56
C GLN A 159 32.69 -30.61 -23.48
N ASN A 160 31.79 -31.60 -23.54
CA ASN A 160 30.55 -31.57 -24.31
C ASN A 160 29.43 -30.72 -23.66
N SER A 161 29.81 -29.62 -23.02
CA SER A 161 28.89 -28.69 -22.36
C SER A 161 29.44 -27.26 -22.31
N PHE A 162 28.54 -26.28 -22.26
CA PHE A 162 28.85 -24.86 -22.17
C PHE A 162 27.86 -24.15 -21.24
N THR A 163 28.38 -23.40 -20.27
CA THR A 163 27.56 -22.61 -19.33
C THR A 163 27.45 -21.16 -19.82
N LEU A 164 26.22 -20.68 -19.96
CA LEU A 164 25.86 -19.34 -20.38
C LEU A 164 26.25 -18.30 -19.32
N THR A 165 26.71 -17.14 -19.78
CA THR A 165 27.04 -15.98 -18.93
C THR A 165 25.98 -14.88 -18.97
N SER A 166 25.13 -14.83 -20.00
CA SER A 166 23.93 -13.97 -20.02
C SER A 166 22.69 -14.74 -19.57
N ASP A 167 21.66 -13.99 -19.21
CA ASP A 167 20.29 -14.44 -18.98
C ASP A 167 19.38 -14.26 -20.21
N ASP A 168 19.88 -13.63 -21.28
CA ASP A 168 19.17 -13.48 -22.55
C ASP A 168 18.93 -14.81 -23.29
N SER A 169 17.99 -14.79 -24.24
CA SER A 169 17.91 -15.81 -25.29
C SER A 169 19.07 -15.64 -26.28
N LEU A 170 19.85 -16.70 -26.48
CA LEU A 170 21.02 -16.74 -27.35
C LEU A 170 20.84 -17.77 -28.46
N ARG A 171 21.36 -17.46 -29.65
CA ARG A 171 21.45 -18.38 -30.79
C ARG A 171 22.82 -19.07 -30.74
N LEU A 172 22.84 -20.40 -30.61
CA LEU A 172 24.07 -21.18 -30.48
C LEU A 172 24.27 -22.15 -31.65
N LYS A 173 25.55 -22.37 -31.99
CA LYS A 173 26.01 -23.50 -32.81
C LYS A 173 27.27 -24.08 -32.19
N VAL A 174 27.47 -25.39 -32.31
CA VAL A 174 28.67 -26.06 -31.81
C VAL A 174 29.33 -26.88 -32.92
N LEU A 175 30.65 -26.80 -33.05
CA LEU A 175 31.44 -27.74 -33.84
C LEU A 175 32.44 -28.50 -32.95
N ALA A 176 32.78 -29.72 -33.35
CA ALA A 176 33.82 -30.53 -32.73
C ALA A 176 35.18 -30.22 -33.35
N THR A 177 36.24 -30.25 -32.54
CA THR A 177 37.63 -30.02 -32.96
C THR A 177 38.59 -30.99 -32.28
N ALA A 178 39.76 -31.21 -32.87
CA ALA A 178 40.80 -32.08 -32.33
C ALA A 178 42.20 -31.51 -32.58
N THR A 179 43.13 -31.82 -31.67
CA THR A 179 44.55 -31.38 -31.77
C THR A 179 45.41 -32.21 -32.73
N ASN A 180 44.90 -33.34 -33.23
CA ASN A 180 45.63 -34.18 -34.19
C ASN A 180 45.59 -33.53 -35.59
N PRO A 181 46.75 -33.26 -36.24
CA PRO A 181 46.80 -32.54 -37.52
C PRO A 181 46.10 -33.26 -38.68
N TYR A 182 45.87 -34.58 -38.56
CA TYR A 182 45.17 -35.40 -39.55
C TYR A 182 43.66 -35.47 -39.35
N LEU A 183 43.13 -34.84 -38.30
CA LEU A 183 41.71 -34.61 -38.13
C LEU A 183 41.30 -33.25 -38.70
N ARG A 184 40.02 -33.10 -39.02
CA ARG A 184 39.39 -31.86 -39.48
C ARG A 184 38.17 -31.59 -38.61
N SER A 185 37.99 -30.34 -38.19
CA SER A 185 36.84 -29.92 -37.40
C SER A 185 35.53 -30.25 -38.11
N SER A 186 34.49 -30.55 -37.34
CA SER A 186 33.15 -30.80 -37.91
C SER A 186 32.59 -29.53 -38.54
N ALA A 187 31.53 -29.67 -39.34
CA ALA A 187 30.63 -28.54 -39.57
C ALA A 187 29.96 -28.11 -38.25
N TYR A 188 29.44 -26.88 -38.22
CA TYR A 188 28.60 -26.41 -37.12
C TYR A 188 27.28 -27.19 -37.05
N SER A 189 26.80 -27.43 -35.82
CA SER A 189 25.47 -27.97 -35.54
C SER A 189 24.34 -27.14 -36.17
N PRO A 190 23.13 -27.72 -36.27
CA PRO A 190 21.90 -26.93 -36.36
C PRO A 190 21.84 -25.86 -35.26
N GLU A 191 21.06 -24.81 -35.50
CA GLU A 191 20.96 -23.68 -34.56
C GLU A 191 20.12 -24.07 -33.35
N PHE A 192 20.64 -23.83 -32.15
CA PHE A 192 19.94 -24.03 -30.89
C PHE A 192 19.62 -22.67 -30.26
N PHE A 193 18.36 -22.43 -29.94
CA PHE A 193 17.91 -21.20 -29.26
C PHE A 193 17.80 -21.48 -27.76
N THR A 194 18.51 -20.73 -26.93
CA THR A 194 18.39 -20.83 -25.47
C THR A 194 17.16 -20.08 -24.98
N ARG A 195 16.49 -20.63 -23.97
CA ARG A 195 15.51 -19.88 -23.19
C ARG A 195 16.24 -18.82 -22.36
N ALA A 196 15.64 -17.65 -22.25
CA ALA A 196 16.05 -16.62 -21.32
C ALA A 196 15.65 -17.01 -19.87
N THR A 197 16.31 -16.41 -18.89
CA THR A 197 15.87 -16.46 -17.48
C THR A 197 14.88 -15.34 -17.22
N LEU A 198 13.85 -15.58 -16.40
CA LEU A 198 13.01 -14.50 -15.89
C LEU A 198 13.80 -13.58 -14.95
N ASP A 199 13.50 -12.28 -15.00
CA ASP A 199 13.96 -11.33 -14.00
C ASP A 199 13.49 -11.72 -12.59
N LYS A 200 14.26 -11.33 -11.58
CA LYS A 200 13.92 -11.63 -10.19
C LYS A 200 12.99 -10.57 -9.58
N PRO A 201 11.99 -10.96 -8.77
CA PRO A 201 11.05 -10.01 -8.15
C PRO A 201 11.73 -8.89 -7.35
N THR A 202 11.32 -7.65 -7.58
CA THR A 202 11.86 -6.44 -6.94
C THR A 202 10.87 -5.73 -6.01
N ASN A 203 11.37 -4.74 -5.27
CA ASN A 203 10.61 -3.85 -4.37
C ASN A 203 9.63 -4.55 -3.41
N ILE A 204 10.04 -5.73 -2.90
CA ILE A 204 9.27 -6.54 -1.96
C ILE A 204 8.94 -5.72 -0.71
N ARG A 205 7.64 -5.56 -0.39
CA ARG A 205 7.17 -4.70 0.71
C ARG A 205 5.85 -5.19 1.29
N PHE A 206 5.67 -5.03 2.61
CA PHE A 206 4.37 -5.21 3.26
C PHE A 206 3.55 -3.92 3.20
N TYR A 207 2.30 -4.01 2.75
CA TYR A 207 1.33 -2.92 2.80
C TYR A 207 -0.10 -3.45 2.82
N ASN A 208 -0.94 -2.89 3.70
CA ASN A 208 -2.38 -3.14 3.80
C ASN A 208 -2.78 -4.63 3.90
N GLY A 209 -2.03 -5.43 4.69
CA GLY A 209 -2.27 -6.87 4.89
C GLY A 209 -1.62 -7.80 3.85
N PHE A 210 -0.98 -7.26 2.82
CA PHE A 210 -0.34 -8.05 1.76
C PHE A 210 1.18 -7.81 1.72
N ILE A 211 1.94 -8.85 1.35
CA ILE A 211 3.28 -8.69 0.81
C ILE A 211 3.14 -8.54 -0.70
N TRP A 212 3.69 -7.45 -1.24
CA TRP A 212 3.72 -7.10 -2.66
C TRP A 212 5.14 -7.17 -3.21
N TRP A 213 5.28 -7.43 -4.50
CA TRP A 213 6.50 -7.23 -5.29
C TRP A 213 6.14 -6.61 -6.65
N ASP A 214 7.12 -6.13 -7.40
CA ASP A 214 6.88 -5.69 -8.77
C ASP A 214 6.62 -6.91 -9.68
N GLU A 215 5.74 -6.74 -10.66
CA GLU A 215 5.39 -7.80 -11.61
C GLU A 215 6.57 -8.10 -12.56
N VAL A 216 6.94 -9.38 -12.65
CA VAL A 216 8.02 -9.85 -13.52
C VAL A 216 7.47 -10.12 -14.92
N GLU A 217 8.04 -9.47 -15.93
CA GLU A 217 7.61 -9.63 -17.32
C GLU A 217 7.76 -11.09 -17.79
N ASN A 218 6.76 -11.59 -18.53
CA ASN A 218 6.66 -12.98 -19.02
C ASN A 218 6.45 -14.06 -17.93
N ALA A 219 6.42 -13.73 -16.64
CA ALA A 219 6.06 -14.69 -15.59
C ALA A 219 4.57 -15.09 -15.68
N SER A 220 4.25 -16.37 -15.47
CA SER A 220 2.86 -16.84 -15.35
C SER A 220 2.36 -16.90 -13.91
N SER A 221 3.29 -17.10 -12.97
CA SER A 221 2.99 -17.34 -11.54
C SER A 221 4.25 -17.15 -10.70
N TYR A 222 4.06 -17.09 -9.39
CA TYR A 222 5.12 -16.98 -8.40
C TYR A 222 5.00 -18.13 -7.39
N ARG A 223 6.11 -18.78 -7.08
CA ARG A 223 6.26 -19.55 -5.83
C ARG A 223 6.68 -18.58 -4.75
N VAL A 224 6.01 -18.66 -3.60
CA VAL A 224 6.30 -17.85 -2.41
C VAL A 224 6.45 -18.75 -1.20
N TRP A 225 7.33 -18.37 -0.28
CA TRP A 225 7.47 -19.04 1.01
C TRP A 225 7.39 -18.03 2.14
N ILE A 226 6.57 -18.33 3.15
CA ILE A 226 6.46 -17.54 4.39
C ILE A 226 6.90 -18.44 5.53
N ASN A 227 8.02 -18.13 6.19
CA ASN A 227 8.61 -18.95 7.25
C ASN A 227 8.76 -20.44 6.83
N ASP A 228 9.21 -20.66 5.59
CA ASP A 228 9.40 -21.95 4.91
C ASP A 228 8.12 -22.73 4.52
N GLU A 229 6.91 -22.22 4.77
CA GLU A 229 5.67 -22.76 4.19
C GLU A 229 5.46 -22.25 2.76
N GLU A 230 5.37 -23.15 1.77
CA GLU A 230 5.27 -22.83 0.34
C GLU A 230 3.81 -22.55 -0.09
N SER A 231 3.64 -21.62 -1.03
CA SER A 231 2.40 -21.38 -1.76
C SER A 231 2.69 -20.91 -3.19
N VAL A 232 1.70 -21.06 -4.08
CA VAL A 232 1.76 -20.59 -5.46
C VAL A 232 0.66 -19.56 -5.68
N VAL A 233 1.00 -18.41 -6.28
CA VAL A 233 0.07 -17.34 -6.62
C VAL A 233 0.25 -16.89 -8.08
N ASP A 234 -0.85 -16.50 -8.70
CA ASP A 234 -0.94 -15.96 -10.07
C ASP A 234 -0.95 -14.43 -10.12
N THR A 235 -0.67 -13.76 -8.99
CA THR A 235 -0.58 -12.30 -8.88
C THR A 235 0.70 -11.86 -8.18
N ASN A 236 1.08 -10.58 -8.30
CA ASN A 236 2.27 -9.99 -7.71
C ASN A 236 2.15 -9.68 -6.19
N ARG A 237 1.29 -10.42 -5.47
CA ARG A 237 1.11 -10.29 -4.02
C ARG A 237 0.63 -11.59 -3.36
N ILE A 238 0.82 -11.68 -2.05
CA ILE A 238 0.15 -12.67 -1.19
C ILE A 238 -0.43 -11.99 0.06
N GLU A 239 -1.60 -12.44 0.51
CA GLU A 239 -2.22 -11.99 1.76
C GLU A 239 -1.55 -12.68 2.96
N VAL A 240 -1.20 -11.88 3.97
CA VAL A 240 -0.62 -12.38 5.24
C VAL A 240 -1.39 -11.84 6.45
N GLY A 241 -2.15 -10.75 6.25
CA GLY A 241 -2.96 -10.12 7.28
C GLY A 241 -2.13 -9.59 8.44
N TYR A 242 -2.69 -9.69 9.65
CA TYR A 242 -2.09 -9.18 10.89
C TYR A 242 -2.15 -10.21 12.04
N SER A 243 -2.30 -11.50 11.73
CA SER A 243 -2.45 -12.57 12.72
C SER A 243 -1.14 -12.95 13.44
N ALA A 244 0.02 -12.55 12.89
CA ALA A 244 1.35 -12.81 13.46
C ALA A 244 2.29 -11.61 13.22
N PRO A 245 2.08 -10.45 13.86
CA PRO A 245 2.93 -9.28 13.73
C PRO A 245 4.33 -9.53 14.32
N GLY A 246 5.36 -9.15 13.58
CA GLY A 246 6.75 -9.51 13.84
C GLY A 246 7.56 -9.53 12.54
N VAL A 247 8.79 -10.06 12.60
CA VAL A 247 9.60 -10.32 11.40
C VAL A 247 9.27 -11.71 10.87
N VAL A 248 8.98 -11.82 9.58
CA VAL A 248 8.83 -13.08 8.85
C VAL A 248 9.88 -13.22 7.76
N THR A 249 10.36 -14.43 7.53
CA THR A 249 11.23 -14.72 6.37
C THR A 249 10.34 -14.95 5.16
N PHE A 250 10.44 -14.05 4.18
CA PHE A 250 9.73 -14.15 2.91
C PHE A 250 10.69 -14.54 1.78
N LYS A 251 10.25 -15.46 0.93
CA LYS A 251 10.96 -15.86 -0.29
C LYS A 251 10.00 -15.80 -1.47
N VAL A 252 10.48 -15.42 -2.65
CA VAL A 252 9.68 -15.40 -3.88
C VAL A 252 10.51 -15.76 -5.12
N GLN A 253 9.89 -16.49 -6.06
CA GLN A 253 10.47 -16.88 -7.33
C GLN A 253 9.42 -16.79 -8.43
N ALA A 254 9.71 -16.10 -9.53
CA ALA A 254 8.86 -16.05 -10.71
C ALA A 254 9.10 -17.29 -11.60
N PHE A 255 8.05 -17.82 -12.23
CA PHE A 255 8.16 -18.94 -13.17
C PHE A 255 7.08 -18.91 -14.28
N VAL A 256 7.30 -19.69 -15.34
CA VAL A 256 6.38 -19.82 -16.47
C VAL A 256 5.89 -21.27 -16.56
N ILE A 257 4.57 -21.47 -16.64
CA ILE A 257 3.96 -22.81 -16.52
C ILE A 257 4.31 -23.72 -17.70
N ASP A 258 4.49 -23.15 -18.90
CA ASP A 258 4.85 -23.89 -20.12
C ASP A 258 6.37 -24.12 -20.28
N GLN A 259 7.18 -23.60 -19.37
CA GLN A 259 8.65 -23.65 -19.39
C GLN A 259 9.30 -22.99 -20.61
N SER A 260 8.64 -22.01 -21.25
CA SER A 260 9.24 -21.20 -22.33
C SER A 260 10.44 -20.35 -21.88
N TYR A 261 10.50 -19.96 -20.60
CA TYR A 261 11.64 -19.34 -19.93
C TYR A 261 12.23 -20.28 -18.86
N LEU A 262 13.37 -19.90 -18.28
CA LEU A 262 13.86 -20.45 -17.00
C LEU A 262 13.28 -19.63 -15.83
N ASP A 263 12.99 -20.30 -14.73
CA ASP A 263 12.59 -19.68 -13.46
C ASP A 263 13.60 -18.61 -12.99
N SER A 264 13.13 -17.57 -12.31
CA SER A 264 14.00 -16.52 -11.76
C SER A 264 14.93 -17.04 -10.66
N GLU A 265 15.91 -16.22 -10.26
CA GLU A 265 16.54 -16.40 -8.94
C GLU A 265 15.48 -16.33 -7.83
N ILE A 266 15.65 -17.11 -6.76
CA ILE A 266 14.82 -17.00 -5.55
C ILE A 266 15.30 -15.79 -4.75
N VAL A 267 14.45 -14.77 -4.60
CA VAL A 267 14.73 -13.61 -3.74
C VAL A 267 14.29 -13.96 -2.32
N THR A 268 15.16 -13.73 -1.34
CA THR A 268 14.88 -13.92 0.09
C THR A 268 15.04 -12.59 0.81
N THR A 269 14.07 -12.21 1.66
CA THR A 269 14.13 -11.01 2.50
C THR A 269 13.39 -11.24 3.81
N GLU A 270 13.80 -10.52 4.85
CA GLU A 270 12.98 -10.34 6.05
C GLU A 270 11.91 -9.28 5.78
N ILE A 271 10.70 -9.47 6.32
CA ILE A 271 9.58 -8.53 6.24
C ILE A 271 8.99 -8.32 7.63
N THR A 272 8.89 -7.06 8.06
CA THR A 272 8.27 -6.70 9.35
C THR A 272 6.79 -6.41 9.17
N ILE A 273 5.95 -7.30 9.68
CA ILE A 273 4.49 -7.10 9.80
C ILE A 273 4.24 -6.26 11.07
N PRO A 274 3.71 -5.03 10.98
CA PRO A 274 3.47 -4.18 12.13
C PRO A 274 2.27 -4.65 12.96
N LYS A 275 2.28 -4.37 14.26
CA LYS A 275 1.09 -4.51 15.12
C LYS A 275 0.04 -3.47 14.71
N ILE A 276 -1.23 -3.87 14.64
CA ILE A 276 -2.37 -2.98 14.47
C ILE A 276 -3.08 -2.74 15.81
N THR A 277 -3.91 -1.69 15.86
CA THR A 277 -4.97 -1.54 16.85
C THR A 277 -6.23 -2.17 16.29
N LEU A 278 -6.84 -3.10 17.04
CA LEU A 278 -8.09 -3.73 16.64
C LEU A 278 -9.23 -2.71 16.53
N GLU A 279 -10.13 -2.91 15.58
CA GLU A 279 -11.32 -2.05 15.42
C GLU A 279 -12.23 -2.11 16.65
N THR A 280 -12.90 -1.00 16.94
CA THR A 280 -13.88 -0.91 18.01
C THR A 280 -15.11 -1.78 17.68
N PRO A 281 -15.57 -2.68 18.56
CA PRO A 281 -16.76 -3.50 18.31
C PRO A 281 -18.01 -2.64 18.04
N THR A 282 -18.72 -2.99 16.97
CA THR A 282 -19.92 -2.29 16.49
C THR A 282 -21.13 -3.21 16.43
N GLY A 283 -22.32 -2.65 16.16
CA GLY A 283 -23.54 -3.46 15.97
C GLY A 283 -24.04 -4.16 17.23
N LEU A 284 -23.77 -3.61 18.42
CA LEU A 284 -24.27 -4.15 19.68
C LEU A 284 -25.80 -4.15 19.68
N ALA A 285 -26.38 -5.34 19.87
CA ALA A 285 -27.82 -5.55 20.01
C ALA A 285 -28.08 -6.60 21.09
N LEU A 286 -29.17 -6.44 21.84
CA LEU A 286 -29.65 -7.39 22.84
C LEU A 286 -30.97 -7.99 22.36
N ASN A 287 -31.00 -9.31 22.14
CA ASN A 287 -32.22 -10.03 21.77
C ASN A 287 -32.61 -10.98 22.91
N GLY A 288 -33.68 -10.64 23.64
CA GLY A 288 -33.96 -11.22 24.94
C GLY A 288 -32.78 -10.98 25.89
N ASN A 289 -32.04 -12.03 26.19
CA ASN A 289 -30.89 -11.99 27.10
C ASN A 289 -29.54 -12.20 26.38
N VAL A 290 -29.53 -12.36 25.06
CA VAL A 290 -28.32 -12.59 24.26
C VAL A 290 -27.84 -11.27 23.67
N LEU A 291 -26.71 -10.77 24.16
CA LEU A 291 -25.95 -9.69 23.55
C LEU A 291 -25.22 -10.25 22.32
N THR A 292 -25.34 -9.58 21.19
CA THR A 292 -24.65 -9.88 19.92
C THR A 292 -23.98 -8.63 19.38
N PHE A 293 -22.85 -8.78 18.68
CA PHE A 293 -22.12 -7.68 18.06
C PHE A 293 -21.36 -8.15 16.80
N ASN A 294 -20.85 -7.22 16.00
CA ASN A 294 -20.03 -7.53 14.83
C ASN A 294 -18.68 -8.11 15.26
N ALA A 295 -18.24 -9.19 14.61
CA ALA A 295 -16.92 -9.74 14.84
C ALA A 295 -15.83 -8.79 14.30
N VAL A 296 -14.80 -8.53 15.11
CA VAL A 296 -13.65 -7.69 14.77
C VAL A 296 -12.55 -8.56 14.16
N PRO A 297 -12.03 -8.26 12.95
CA PRO A 297 -10.90 -8.97 12.37
C PRO A 297 -9.68 -8.98 13.28
N TYR A 298 -8.93 -10.09 13.30
CA TYR A 298 -7.72 -10.29 14.12
C TYR A 298 -7.93 -10.24 15.65
N ALA A 299 -9.18 -10.18 16.14
CA ALA A 299 -9.49 -10.34 17.56
C ALA A 299 -9.49 -11.82 17.96
N GLU A 300 -8.74 -12.15 19.01
CA GLU A 300 -8.68 -13.52 19.57
C GLU A 300 -9.78 -13.76 20.61
N ALA A 301 -10.25 -12.68 21.26
CA ALA A 301 -11.29 -12.70 22.26
C ALA A 301 -11.96 -11.32 22.39
N TYR A 302 -13.00 -11.26 23.23
CA TYR A 302 -13.69 -10.05 23.63
C TYR A 302 -13.83 -9.98 25.15
N GLN A 303 -13.84 -8.77 25.69
CA GLN A 303 -14.22 -8.47 27.06
C GLN A 303 -15.57 -7.76 27.07
N ILE A 304 -16.50 -8.26 27.88
CA ILE A 304 -17.81 -7.65 28.13
C ILE A 304 -17.70 -6.80 29.39
N TYR A 305 -18.08 -5.54 29.31
CA TYR A 305 -18.09 -4.59 30.42
C TYR A 305 -19.52 -4.14 30.70
N VAL A 306 -19.98 -4.23 31.94
CA VAL A 306 -21.31 -3.81 32.37
C VAL A 306 -21.15 -2.67 33.38
N ASP A 307 -21.78 -1.53 33.13
CA ASP A 307 -21.61 -0.27 33.88
C ASP A 307 -20.12 0.14 34.10
N GLY A 308 -19.24 -0.25 33.17
CA GLY A 308 -17.80 -0.01 33.22
C GLY A 308 -16.99 -1.06 34.00
N ALA A 309 -17.63 -1.99 34.70
CA ALA A 309 -16.96 -3.12 35.36
C ALA A 309 -16.80 -4.31 34.40
N LEU A 310 -15.66 -5.01 34.46
CA LEU A 310 -15.41 -6.21 33.65
C LEU A 310 -16.34 -7.34 34.10
N HIS A 311 -17.20 -7.81 33.19
CA HIS A 311 -18.20 -8.85 33.45
C HIS A 311 -17.74 -10.24 32.97
N ALA A 312 -17.17 -10.34 31.76
CA ALA A 312 -16.74 -11.61 31.17
C ALA A 312 -15.61 -11.44 30.14
N ARG A 313 -14.83 -12.52 29.89
CA ARG A 313 -14.03 -12.73 28.66
C ARG A 313 -14.66 -13.87 27.86
N ILE A 314 -14.79 -13.69 26.55
CA ILE A 314 -15.39 -14.66 25.61
C ILE A 314 -14.56 -14.75 24.32
N ASN A 315 -14.72 -15.82 23.56
CA ASN A 315 -14.11 -16.01 22.22
C ASN A 315 -15.13 -16.00 21.07
N THR A 316 -16.39 -15.65 21.37
CA THR A 316 -17.51 -15.53 20.42
C THR A 316 -17.98 -14.08 20.32
N ASN A 317 -18.63 -13.70 19.21
CA ASN A 317 -19.25 -12.38 19.05
C ASN A 317 -20.65 -12.27 19.69
N SER A 318 -20.90 -13.08 20.72
CA SER A 318 -22.17 -13.15 21.44
C SER A 318 -22.01 -13.66 22.87
N HIS A 319 -22.87 -13.18 23.78
CA HIS A 319 -22.84 -13.52 25.21
C HIS A 319 -24.26 -13.46 25.81
N THR A 320 -24.62 -14.45 26.63
CA THR A 320 -25.90 -14.45 27.35
C THR A 320 -25.72 -13.81 28.72
N LEU A 321 -26.39 -12.67 28.93
CA LEU A 321 -26.41 -11.96 30.21
C LEU A 321 -27.50 -12.53 31.13
N SER A 322 -27.33 -12.38 32.45
CA SER A 322 -28.39 -12.74 33.39
C SER A 322 -29.53 -11.72 33.36
N GLN A 323 -30.77 -12.14 33.63
CA GLN A 323 -31.89 -11.22 33.75
C GLN A 323 -31.65 -10.15 34.83
N GLN A 324 -31.06 -10.56 35.96
CA GLN A 324 -30.67 -9.64 37.03
C GLN A 324 -29.70 -8.55 36.53
N THR A 325 -28.76 -8.89 35.64
CA THR A 325 -27.84 -7.91 35.03
C THR A 325 -28.61 -6.91 34.17
N ILE A 326 -29.51 -7.36 33.30
CA ILE A 326 -30.35 -6.51 32.43
C ILE A 326 -31.33 -5.64 33.25
N ASP A 327 -31.71 -6.09 34.45
CA ASP A 327 -32.65 -5.39 35.32
C ASP A 327 -32.00 -4.41 36.31
N GLN A 328 -30.73 -4.62 36.66
CA GLN A 328 -30.01 -3.82 37.67
C GLN A 328 -28.93 -2.90 37.09
N SER A 329 -28.54 -3.08 35.83
CA SER A 329 -27.51 -2.27 35.16
C SER A 329 -28.06 -1.27 34.15
N THR A 330 -27.26 -0.25 33.86
CA THR A 330 -27.62 0.85 32.95
C THR A 330 -27.19 0.54 31.51
N TYR A 331 -25.96 0.05 31.31
CA TYR A 331 -25.43 -0.23 29.97
C TYR A 331 -24.40 -1.37 29.93
N VAL A 332 -24.15 -1.87 28.71
CA VAL A 332 -23.07 -2.81 28.37
C VAL A 332 -22.21 -2.28 27.23
N GLN A 333 -20.91 -2.57 27.28
CA GLN A 333 -19.91 -2.29 26.25
C GLN A 333 -19.07 -3.55 25.98
N VAL A 334 -18.45 -3.60 24.80
CA VAL A 334 -17.59 -4.70 24.36
C VAL A 334 -16.23 -4.15 23.93
N LYS A 335 -15.15 -4.88 24.25
CA LYS A 335 -13.78 -4.57 23.82
C LYS A 335 -13.17 -5.78 23.11
N ALA A 336 -12.65 -5.61 21.90
CA ALA A 336 -11.89 -6.62 21.20
C ALA A 336 -10.45 -6.67 21.73
N ILE A 337 -9.92 -7.89 21.91
CA ILE A 337 -8.59 -8.12 22.48
C ILE A 337 -7.82 -9.19 21.68
N SER A 338 -6.52 -9.00 21.62
CA SER A 338 -5.51 -9.86 21.01
C SER A 338 -4.25 -9.77 21.87
N GLU A 339 -3.51 -10.86 21.95
CA GLU A 339 -2.24 -10.97 22.68
C GLU A 339 -1.07 -10.57 21.77
N VAL A 340 -1.25 -10.63 20.43
CA VAL A 340 -0.26 -10.17 19.44
C VAL A 340 -0.48 -8.72 18.95
N ASN A 341 -1.71 -8.23 18.86
CA ASN A 341 -2.06 -6.86 18.42
C ASN A 341 -2.49 -5.95 19.59
N TYR A 342 -2.58 -4.65 19.36
CA TYR A 342 -3.13 -3.72 20.35
C TYR A 342 -4.65 -3.86 20.44
N HIS A 343 -5.17 -3.95 21.66
CA HIS A 343 -6.60 -4.08 21.92
C HIS A 343 -7.39 -2.88 21.39
N SER A 344 -8.68 -3.07 21.09
CA SER A 344 -9.56 -1.97 20.66
C SER A 344 -9.89 -1.01 21.81
N SER A 345 -10.53 0.11 21.47
CA SER A 345 -11.37 0.86 22.42
C SER A 345 -12.59 0.04 22.85
N LEU A 346 -13.26 0.48 23.92
CA LEU A 346 -14.62 0.02 24.22
C LEU A 346 -15.57 0.47 23.09
N SER A 347 -16.56 -0.37 22.78
CA SER A 347 -17.69 -0.03 21.93
C SER A 347 -18.47 1.17 22.44
N GLU A 348 -19.36 1.69 21.61
CA GLU A 348 -20.47 2.51 22.12
C GLU A 348 -21.30 1.74 23.16
N LYS A 349 -21.94 2.49 24.05
CA LYS A 349 -22.76 1.94 25.15
C LYS A 349 -24.11 1.46 24.61
N TYR A 350 -24.40 0.16 24.76
CA TYR A 350 -25.76 -0.35 24.60
C TYR A 350 -26.49 -0.21 25.93
N TYR A 351 -27.49 0.69 25.99
CA TYR A 351 -28.29 0.92 27.20
C TYR A 351 -29.43 -0.09 27.30
N PHE A 352 -29.53 -0.80 28.42
CA PHE A 352 -30.50 -1.89 28.61
C PHE A 352 -31.96 -1.43 28.58
N ARG A 353 -32.18 -0.18 28.99
CA ARG A 353 -33.49 0.43 29.18
C ARG A 353 -33.40 1.86 28.67
N VAL A 354 -34.40 2.31 27.91
CA VAL A 354 -34.56 3.71 27.47
C VAL A 354 -35.95 4.16 27.88
N GLN A 355 -36.03 5.20 28.69
CA GLN A 355 -37.28 5.79 29.15
C GLN A 355 -37.73 6.84 28.12
N MET A 356 -38.98 6.74 27.68
CA MET A 356 -39.54 7.68 26.73
C MET A 356 -40.07 8.91 27.47
N ILE A 357 -39.83 10.11 26.94
CA ILE A 357 -40.29 11.39 27.49
C ILE A 357 -41.13 12.10 26.43
N GLY A 358 -42.42 12.34 26.70
CA GLY A 358 -43.31 13.10 25.83
C GLY A 358 -43.84 14.40 26.46
N THR A 359 -43.52 14.67 27.73
CA THR A 359 -44.07 15.79 28.50
C THR A 359 -43.05 16.47 29.40
N GLU A 360 -43.30 17.74 29.75
CA GLU A 360 -42.54 18.48 30.77
C GLU A 360 -42.53 17.75 32.13
N ALA A 361 -43.62 17.07 32.50
CA ALA A 361 -43.72 16.33 33.75
C ALA A 361 -42.77 15.13 33.79
N GLU A 362 -42.65 14.38 32.69
CA GLU A 362 -41.66 13.28 32.57
C GLU A 362 -40.23 13.84 32.54
N LEU A 363 -40.01 14.94 31.81
CA LEU A 363 -38.70 15.58 31.70
C LEU A 363 -38.19 16.10 33.05
N ARG A 364 -39.07 16.62 33.91
CA ARG A 364 -38.70 17.07 35.27
C ARG A 364 -38.48 15.92 36.27
N ASN A 365 -38.72 14.66 35.87
CA ASN A 365 -38.45 13.47 36.68
C ASN A 365 -37.17 12.71 36.25
N ILE A 366 -36.36 13.25 35.34
CA ILE A 366 -35.09 12.60 34.95
C ILE A 366 -34.08 12.58 36.10
N VAL A 367 -33.28 11.51 36.17
CA VAL A 367 -32.20 11.32 37.14
C VAL A 367 -30.86 11.18 36.43
N ALA A 368 -29.77 11.55 37.11
CA ALA A 368 -28.44 11.71 36.51
C ALA A 368 -27.98 10.54 35.63
N CYS A 369 -28.16 9.30 36.10
CA CYS A 369 -27.69 8.08 35.44
C CYS A 369 -28.73 7.46 34.49
N GLY A 370 -29.89 8.09 34.31
CA GLY A 370 -30.98 7.54 33.50
C GLY A 370 -30.68 7.58 32.00
N SER A 371 -31.42 6.79 31.25
CA SER A 371 -31.31 6.64 29.80
C SER A 371 -32.65 7.02 29.18
N TYR A 372 -32.64 8.03 28.31
CA TYR A 372 -33.82 8.78 27.90
C TYR A 372 -33.91 8.98 26.39
N ARG A 373 -35.13 8.99 25.86
CA ARG A 373 -35.43 9.41 24.48
C ARG A 373 -36.69 10.28 24.43
N LEU A 374 -36.64 11.43 23.76
CA LEU A 374 -37.82 12.27 23.52
C LEU A 374 -38.76 11.63 22.47
N THR A 375 -40.07 11.83 22.64
CA THR A 375 -41.11 11.41 21.67
C THR A 375 -41.94 12.57 21.11
N ALA A 376 -41.74 13.76 21.64
CA ALA A 376 -42.37 15.01 21.22
C ALA A 376 -41.46 16.18 21.59
N ASP A 377 -41.70 17.34 20.99
CA ASP A 377 -41.14 18.60 21.46
C ASP A 377 -41.76 18.99 22.81
N ILE A 378 -40.99 19.64 23.68
CA ILE A 378 -41.40 20.00 25.04
C ILE A 378 -41.17 21.50 25.27
N SER A 379 -42.25 22.28 25.31
CA SER A 379 -42.23 23.63 25.87
C SER A 379 -42.25 23.56 27.40
N LEU A 380 -41.35 24.28 28.07
CA LEU A 380 -41.37 24.43 29.52
C LEU A 380 -42.34 25.54 29.95
N THR A 381 -43.11 25.30 31.01
CA THR A 381 -44.08 26.27 31.57
C THR A 381 -43.55 27.02 32.80
N SER A 382 -42.33 26.68 33.25
CA SER A 382 -41.68 27.26 34.42
C SER A 382 -40.16 27.13 34.34
N ALA A 383 -39.43 27.86 35.19
CA ALA A 383 -37.96 27.83 35.17
C ALA A 383 -37.39 26.40 35.28
N TRP A 384 -36.29 26.15 34.56
CA TRP A 384 -35.58 24.88 34.60
C TRP A 384 -34.55 24.88 35.73
N THR A 385 -34.42 23.75 36.44
CA THR A 385 -33.45 23.58 37.52
C THR A 385 -32.29 22.71 37.04
N PRO A 386 -31.06 23.24 36.91
CA PRO A 386 -29.91 22.47 36.44
C PRO A 386 -29.61 21.24 37.31
N LEU A 387 -29.40 20.09 36.67
CA LEU A 387 -29.02 18.83 37.33
C LEU A 387 -27.73 18.22 36.76
N ALA A 388 -27.05 17.37 37.53
CA ALA A 388 -25.91 16.60 37.03
C ALA A 388 -26.38 15.42 36.15
N PHE A 389 -25.59 15.04 35.15
CA PHE A 389 -25.93 13.96 34.21
C PHE A 389 -24.73 13.07 33.85
N ASN A 390 -24.93 11.75 33.87
CA ASN A 390 -23.94 10.72 33.51
C ASN A 390 -24.54 9.53 32.73
N GLY A 391 -25.77 9.68 32.22
CA GLY A 391 -26.54 8.64 31.54
C GLY A 391 -26.54 8.72 30.00
N PHE A 392 -27.73 8.68 29.40
CA PHE A 392 -27.98 8.82 27.95
C PHE A 392 -29.17 9.71 27.68
N PHE A 393 -29.04 10.67 26.76
CA PHE A 393 -30.15 11.54 26.37
C PHE A 393 -30.22 11.68 24.85
N ASP A 394 -31.21 11.01 24.24
CA ASP A 394 -31.49 11.11 22.82
C ASP A 394 -32.68 12.05 22.57
N GLY A 395 -32.42 13.23 22.04
CA GLY A 395 -33.47 14.16 21.63
C GLY A 395 -34.32 13.64 20.47
N ASN A 396 -33.85 12.63 19.71
CA ASN A 396 -34.58 12.07 18.56
C ASN A 396 -35.00 13.13 17.52
N GLY A 397 -34.30 14.28 17.47
CA GLY A 397 -34.61 15.45 16.64
C GLY A 397 -35.57 16.47 17.27
N HIS A 398 -36.19 16.15 18.40
CA HIS A 398 -37.12 17.03 19.11
C HIS A 398 -36.44 18.19 19.82
N GLU A 399 -37.22 19.25 20.03
CA GLU A 399 -36.80 20.45 20.75
C GLU A 399 -37.36 20.51 22.17
N ILE A 400 -36.51 20.83 23.15
CA ILE A 400 -36.93 21.34 24.45
C ILE A 400 -36.79 22.87 24.39
N ARG A 401 -37.92 23.58 24.43
CA ARG A 401 -38.01 25.03 24.21
C ARG A 401 -38.66 25.76 25.37
N ASP A 402 -38.66 27.09 25.26
CA ASP A 402 -39.14 28.00 26.31
C ASP A 402 -38.37 27.84 27.63
N ILE A 403 -37.10 27.40 27.54
CA ILE A 403 -36.24 27.17 28.70
C ILE A 403 -35.86 28.51 29.33
N THR A 404 -36.14 28.69 30.63
CA THR A 404 -35.59 29.81 31.41
C THR A 404 -34.75 29.26 32.55
N ILE A 405 -33.47 29.63 32.60
CA ILE A 405 -32.56 29.30 33.70
C ILE A 405 -32.11 30.59 34.37
N ASP A 406 -32.49 30.79 35.63
CA ASP A 406 -31.91 31.79 36.52
C ASP A 406 -31.23 31.03 37.67
N SER A 407 -29.90 31.17 37.78
CA SER A 407 -29.14 30.45 38.80
C SER A 407 -27.86 31.18 39.20
N THR A 408 -27.62 31.21 40.51
CA THR A 408 -26.41 31.78 41.14
C THR A 408 -25.34 30.71 41.44
N SER A 409 -25.57 29.45 41.06
CA SER A 409 -24.67 28.32 41.32
C SER A 409 -23.31 28.43 40.60
N SER A 410 -22.32 27.66 41.05
CA SER A 410 -20.99 27.60 40.43
C SER A 410 -20.91 26.78 39.14
N ALA A 411 -21.96 26.02 38.81
CA ALA A 411 -22.08 25.24 37.58
C ALA A 411 -23.51 25.36 37.04
N VAL A 412 -23.71 25.99 35.87
CA VAL A 412 -25.03 26.35 35.34
C VAL A 412 -25.16 25.99 33.86
N GLY A 413 -26.31 25.41 33.50
CA GLY A 413 -26.71 25.02 32.14
C GLY A 413 -28.00 24.21 32.18
N PHE A 414 -28.46 23.68 31.05
CA PHE A 414 -29.55 22.68 31.07
C PHE A 414 -29.19 21.49 31.97
N PHE A 415 -27.93 21.04 31.92
CA PHE A 415 -27.29 20.27 32.97
C PHE A 415 -26.33 21.17 33.77
N SER A 416 -26.20 20.97 35.08
CA SER A 416 -25.15 21.67 35.85
C SER A 416 -23.77 21.08 35.51
N THR A 417 -23.67 19.75 35.47
CA THR A 417 -22.47 19.02 35.04
C THR A 417 -22.83 17.81 34.18
N ILE A 418 -21.94 17.46 33.25
CA ILE A 418 -21.98 16.20 32.51
C ILE A 418 -20.67 15.44 32.75
N ASP A 419 -20.73 14.20 33.23
CA ASP A 419 -19.56 13.31 33.31
C ASP A 419 -19.86 11.95 32.67
N SER A 420 -19.11 11.59 31.62
CA SER A 420 -19.17 10.26 30.98
C SER A 420 -20.53 9.88 30.36
N ALA A 421 -21.41 10.86 30.13
CA ALA A 421 -22.69 10.70 29.45
C ALA A 421 -22.55 10.69 27.91
N VAL A 422 -23.63 10.28 27.24
CA VAL A 422 -23.80 10.42 25.78
C VAL A 422 -25.08 11.21 25.51
N ILE A 423 -25.00 12.26 24.68
CA ILE A 423 -26.13 13.13 24.30
C ILE A 423 -26.22 13.22 22.79
N THR A 424 -27.38 12.90 22.21
CA THR A 424 -27.58 12.82 20.76
C THR A 424 -28.85 13.50 20.28
N ASN A 425 -28.85 14.05 19.06
CA ASN A 425 -30.04 14.51 18.34
C ASN A 425 -30.92 15.49 19.13
N LEU A 426 -30.32 16.34 19.99
CA LEU A 426 -31.02 17.17 20.97
C LEU A 426 -31.01 18.63 20.57
N ASN A 427 -32.19 19.23 20.45
CA ASN A 427 -32.35 20.66 20.25
C ASN A 427 -32.84 21.32 21.56
N LEU A 428 -32.20 22.41 21.97
CA LEU A 428 -32.57 23.21 23.14
C LEU A 428 -32.78 24.68 22.73
N SER A 429 -33.79 25.37 23.26
CA SER A 429 -33.94 26.81 23.08
C SER A 429 -34.52 27.56 24.29
N GLY A 430 -34.08 28.82 24.49
CA GLY A 430 -34.49 29.63 25.64
C GLY A 430 -33.47 30.70 26.05
N GLU A 431 -33.42 31.01 27.35
CA GLU A 431 -32.55 32.03 27.95
C GLU A 431 -31.88 31.54 29.25
N LEU A 432 -30.63 31.97 29.48
CA LEU A 432 -29.85 31.67 30.69
C LEU A 432 -29.28 32.96 31.29
N THR A 433 -29.70 33.29 32.52
CA THR A 433 -29.13 34.36 33.33
C THR A 433 -28.38 33.79 34.54
N SER A 434 -27.19 34.32 34.82
CA SER A 434 -26.42 33.96 36.03
C SER A 434 -25.70 35.17 36.61
N ILE A 435 -26.25 35.73 37.69
CA ILE A 435 -25.63 36.82 38.47
C ILE A 435 -25.11 36.21 39.77
N THR A 436 -23.79 36.06 39.91
CA THR A 436 -23.23 35.22 40.98
C THR A 436 -21.99 35.81 41.67
N SER A 437 -21.81 35.40 42.93
CA SER A 437 -20.61 35.59 43.75
C SER A 437 -19.92 34.26 44.10
N SER A 438 -20.34 33.15 43.47
CA SER A 438 -19.57 31.91 43.44
C SER A 438 -18.17 32.20 42.88
N PHE A 439 -17.14 31.61 43.48
CA PHE A 439 -15.78 31.75 42.97
C PHE A 439 -15.63 31.01 41.63
N GLU A 440 -15.17 31.72 40.61
CA GLU A 440 -14.68 31.13 39.35
C GLU A 440 -15.70 30.21 38.59
N PRO A 441 -16.98 30.59 38.46
CA PRO A 441 -18.08 29.71 38.05
C PRO A 441 -18.00 29.29 36.58
N CYS A 442 -18.61 28.14 36.24
CA CYS A 442 -18.67 27.62 34.88
C CYS A 442 -20.12 27.60 34.37
N ILE A 443 -20.41 28.30 33.26
CA ILE A 443 -21.75 28.48 32.70
C ILE A 443 -21.78 28.10 31.22
N GLY A 444 -22.73 27.28 30.80
CA GLY A 444 -23.01 27.08 29.38
C GLY A 444 -24.40 26.54 29.10
N GLY A 445 -24.95 26.83 27.91
CA GLY A 445 -26.35 26.56 27.60
C GLY A 445 -26.74 25.08 27.75
N LEU A 446 -25.88 24.17 27.28
CA LEU A 446 -26.05 22.74 27.57
C LEU A 446 -25.52 22.38 28.96
N ALA A 447 -24.30 22.79 29.32
CA ALA A 447 -23.75 22.48 30.64
C ALA A 447 -22.72 23.48 31.20
N GLY A 448 -22.68 23.59 32.54
CA GLY A 448 -21.63 24.34 33.23
C GLY A 448 -20.24 23.71 33.05
N SER A 449 -20.11 22.41 33.33
CA SER A 449 -18.87 21.65 33.16
C SER A 449 -19.13 20.30 32.47
N MET A 450 -18.28 19.93 31.50
CA MET A 450 -18.37 18.67 30.76
C MET A 450 -17.07 17.85 30.84
N LYS A 451 -17.20 16.56 31.12
CA LYS A 451 -16.08 15.63 31.27
C LYS A 451 -16.38 14.28 30.63
N ASN A 452 -15.40 13.70 29.93
CA ASN A 452 -15.48 12.33 29.37
C ASN A 452 -16.67 12.03 28.43
N ALA A 453 -17.44 13.04 27.99
CA ALA A 453 -18.72 12.82 27.32
C ALA A 453 -18.59 12.63 25.80
N SER A 454 -19.69 12.27 25.16
CA SER A 454 -19.83 12.30 23.70
C SER A 454 -21.12 13.03 23.30
N LEU A 455 -21.00 14.01 22.41
CA LEU A 455 -22.10 14.83 21.91
C LEU A 455 -22.18 14.70 20.39
N THR A 456 -23.35 14.36 19.85
CA THR A 456 -23.55 14.19 18.40
C THR A 456 -24.88 14.79 17.93
N ASN A 457 -24.86 15.67 16.93
CA ASN A 457 -26.07 16.30 16.38
C ASN A 457 -26.87 17.05 17.49
N VAL A 458 -26.27 18.10 18.07
CA VAL A 458 -26.87 18.83 19.21
C VAL A 458 -26.88 20.34 18.93
N THR A 459 -28.06 20.96 19.03
CA THR A 459 -28.24 22.41 18.79
C THR A 459 -28.69 23.11 20.07
N ILE A 460 -28.02 24.21 20.43
CA ILE A 460 -28.38 25.06 21.56
C ILE A 460 -28.65 26.48 21.06
N THR A 461 -29.91 26.90 21.12
CA THR A 461 -30.37 28.22 20.67
C THR A 461 -30.73 29.07 21.90
N MET A 462 -29.73 29.60 22.60
CA MET A 462 -29.93 30.32 23.86
C MET A 462 -29.17 31.64 23.93
N ASP A 463 -29.84 32.71 24.33
CA ASP A 463 -29.17 33.93 24.78
C ASP A 463 -28.67 33.73 26.24
N ILE A 464 -27.43 34.14 26.51
CA ILE A 464 -26.71 33.89 27.77
C ILE A 464 -26.19 35.20 28.35
N THR A 465 -26.60 35.52 29.59
CA THR A 465 -26.14 36.71 30.33
C THR A 465 -25.50 36.31 31.65
N VAL A 466 -24.20 36.62 31.82
CA VAL A 466 -23.44 36.27 33.05
C VAL A 466 -22.85 37.51 33.71
N THR A 467 -22.96 37.62 35.03
CA THR A 467 -22.27 38.63 35.83
C THR A 467 -21.48 37.95 36.95
N SER A 468 -20.16 37.85 36.80
CA SER A 468 -19.27 37.30 37.82
C SER A 468 -18.78 38.41 38.76
N ASN A 469 -19.14 38.29 40.03
CA ASN A 469 -18.72 39.22 41.09
C ASN A 469 -17.54 38.68 41.92
N ASN A 470 -17.01 37.48 41.61
CA ASN A 470 -15.96 36.82 42.40
C ASN A 470 -15.08 35.91 41.53
N GLY A 471 -13.92 36.42 41.11
CA GLY A 471 -13.03 35.72 40.18
C GLY A 471 -13.58 35.67 38.74
N ILE A 472 -12.89 34.93 37.87
CA ILE A 472 -13.17 34.89 36.44
C ILE A 472 -14.07 33.70 36.10
N ALA A 473 -15.26 33.98 35.56
CA ALA A 473 -16.16 32.92 35.08
C ALA A 473 -15.61 32.26 33.80
N LYS A 474 -16.04 31.02 33.54
CA LYS A 474 -15.82 30.33 32.25
C LYS A 474 -17.19 30.18 31.60
N VAL A 475 -17.39 30.84 30.47
CA VAL A 475 -18.71 30.91 29.83
C VAL A 475 -18.63 30.45 28.39
N GLY A 476 -19.51 29.55 27.98
CA GLY A 476 -19.66 29.24 26.56
C GLY A 476 -20.98 28.61 26.18
N GLY A 477 -21.39 28.83 24.93
CA GLY A 477 -22.75 28.51 24.49
C GLY A 477 -23.12 27.03 24.62
N VAL A 478 -22.16 26.13 24.44
CA VAL A 478 -22.33 24.70 24.77
C VAL A 478 -21.84 24.41 26.18
N ALA A 479 -20.61 24.83 26.53
CA ALA A 479 -20.01 24.57 27.83
C ALA A 479 -19.29 25.77 28.46
N GLY A 480 -19.39 25.92 29.78
CA GLY A 480 -18.47 26.78 30.52
C GLY A 480 -17.05 26.22 30.49
N GLU A 481 -16.91 24.96 30.91
CA GLU A 481 -15.64 24.22 30.91
C GLU A 481 -15.78 22.82 30.30
N SER A 482 -14.77 22.34 29.59
CA SER A 482 -14.75 20.97 29.05
C SER A 482 -13.38 20.27 29.13
N THR A 483 -13.39 18.94 29.28
CA THR A 483 -12.20 18.07 29.32
C THR A 483 -12.53 16.66 28.80
N SER A 484 -11.66 16.04 27.99
CA SER A 484 -11.79 14.64 27.57
C SER A 484 -13.14 14.28 26.89
N THR A 485 -13.82 15.26 26.29
CA THR A 485 -15.16 15.15 25.67
C THR A 485 -15.08 15.28 24.15
N ASN A 486 -15.84 14.47 23.42
CA ASN A 486 -15.97 14.55 21.96
C ASN A 486 -17.23 15.31 21.53
N TYR A 487 -17.15 16.03 20.42
CA TYR A 487 -18.24 16.78 19.82
C TYR A 487 -18.27 16.54 18.31
N ASP A 488 -19.43 16.18 17.77
CA ASP A 488 -19.66 15.99 16.33
C ASP A 488 -20.98 16.63 15.89
N SER A 489 -20.95 17.55 14.94
CA SER A 489 -22.13 18.33 14.52
C SER A 489 -22.85 18.99 15.72
N VAL A 490 -22.10 19.77 16.51
CA VAL A 490 -22.65 20.50 17.67
C VAL A 490 -22.66 21.99 17.38
N HIS A 491 -23.81 22.63 17.62
CA HIS A 491 -24.08 23.99 17.19
C HIS A 491 -24.64 24.84 18.33
N TYR A 492 -24.05 26.01 18.56
CA TYR A 492 -24.62 27.04 19.43
C TYR A 492 -24.98 28.28 18.62
N TRP A 493 -26.22 28.76 18.75
CA TRP A 493 -26.76 29.94 18.08
C TRP A 493 -27.40 30.88 19.12
N GLY A 494 -26.68 31.93 19.52
CA GLY A 494 -27.20 32.89 20.50
C GLY A 494 -26.20 33.99 20.84
N SER A 495 -26.68 34.99 21.58
CA SER A 495 -25.91 36.13 22.05
C SER A 495 -25.38 35.85 23.45
N ILE A 496 -24.09 36.10 23.67
CA ILE A 496 -23.43 35.95 24.97
C ILE A 496 -22.99 37.34 25.45
N SER A 497 -23.41 37.72 26.67
CA SER A 497 -23.07 39.00 27.30
C SER A 497 -22.57 38.80 28.74
N ASN A 498 -21.26 38.99 28.96
CA ASN A 498 -20.59 38.60 30.19
C ASN A 498 -19.85 39.76 30.88
N THR A 499 -19.77 39.69 32.21
CA THR A 499 -18.77 40.43 33.00
C THR A 499 -17.75 39.50 33.65
N ASN A 500 -16.46 39.90 33.60
CA ASN A 500 -15.32 39.20 34.22
C ASN A 500 -15.25 37.70 33.86
N ALA A 501 -15.11 37.35 32.57
CA ALA A 501 -15.25 35.97 32.10
C ALA A 501 -14.33 35.57 30.93
N ILE A 502 -13.64 34.42 31.07
CA ILE A 502 -13.12 33.63 29.94
C ILE A 502 -14.33 33.18 29.13
N SER A 503 -14.44 33.59 27.87
CA SER A 503 -15.68 33.43 27.10
C SER A 503 -15.46 32.93 25.67
N GLY A 504 -16.22 31.92 25.24
CA GLY A 504 -16.29 31.55 23.83
C GLY A 504 -17.58 30.85 23.43
N ARG A 505 -18.08 31.13 22.22
CA ARG A 505 -19.44 30.69 21.80
C ARG A 505 -19.67 29.20 21.84
N PHE A 506 -18.63 28.39 21.72
CA PHE A 506 -18.72 26.94 21.85
C PHE A 506 -18.36 26.51 23.28
N VAL A 507 -17.13 26.80 23.73
CA VAL A 507 -16.66 26.50 25.08
C VAL A 507 -15.91 27.70 25.66
N GLY A 508 -16.12 28.01 26.94
CA GLY A 508 -15.32 28.99 27.68
C GLY A 508 -13.87 28.52 27.83
N LEU A 509 -13.65 27.44 28.58
CA LEU A 509 -12.33 26.86 28.84
C LEU A 509 -12.24 25.39 28.42
N LEU A 510 -11.36 25.06 27.47
CA LEU A 510 -10.91 23.68 27.22
C LEU A 510 -9.68 23.38 28.09
N ARG A 511 -9.78 22.39 28.98
CA ARG A 511 -8.65 21.92 29.80
C ARG A 511 -8.01 20.65 29.26
N GLN A 512 -6.74 20.48 29.60
CA GLN A 512 -5.89 19.34 29.29
C GLN A 512 -6.57 17.99 29.53
N SER A 513 -6.84 17.27 28.44
CA SER A 513 -7.37 15.91 28.41
C SER A 513 -6.28 14.89 28.74
N ASN A 514 -6.66 13.61 28.86
CA ASN A 514 -5.74 12.48 29.03
C ASN A 514 -5.78 11.45 27.87
N LYS A 515 -6.50 11.79 26.80
CA LYS A 515 -6.72 11.00 25.59
C LYS A 515 -6.98 11.95 24.42
N ALA A 516 -6.74 11.51 23.19
CA ALA A 516 -7.16 12.22 21.98
C ALA A 516 -8.67 12.48 21.99
N VAL A 517 -9.08 13.71 21.65
CA VAL A 517 -10.48 14.12 21.50
C VAL A 517 -10.67 15.07 20.33
N THR A 518 -11.88 15.11 19.80
CA THR A 518 -12.21 15.91 18.61
C THR A 518 -13.40 16.84 18.84
N ILE A 519 -13.29 18.06 18.32
CA ILE A 519 -14.45 18.92 18.04
C ILE A 519 -14.59 18.95 16.51
N ASN A 520 -15.64 18.33 15.97
CA ASN A 520 -15.86 18.15 14.54
C ASN A 520 -17.15 18.83 14.07
N ARG A 521 -17.14 19.40 12.86
CA ARG A 521 -18.34 19.93 12.17
C ARG A 521 -19.20 20.87 13.01
N SER A 522 -18.55 21.63 13.90
CA SER A 522 -19.21 22.34 14.99
C SER A 522 -19.18 23.86 14.77
N SER A 523 -20.13 24.59 15.37
CA SER A 523 -20.22 26.05 15.16
C SER A 523 -20.70 26.85 16.36
N GLY A 524 -20.11 28.02 16.55
CA GLY A 524 -20.66 29.09 17.40
C GLY A 524 -21.12 30.28 16.57
N ARG A 525 -22.37 30.73 16.76
CA ARG A 525 -22.99 31.85 16.03
C ARG A 525 -23.68 32.85 16.98
N GLY A 526 -23.56 34.14 16.71
CA GLY A 526 -24.27 35.22 17.40
C GLY A 526 -23.33 36.31 17.94
N ALA A 527 -23.83 37.27 18.72
CA ALA A 527 -22.96 38.27 19.35
C ALA A 527 -22.17 37.66 20.53
N LEU A 528 -20.92 38.07 20.75
CA LEU A 528 -20.17 37.74 21.97
C LEU A 528 -19.55 39.03 22.52
N THR A 529 -19.99 39.44 23.70
CA THR A 529 -19.51 40.65 24.40
C THR A 529 -19.01 40.28 25.80
N VAL A 530 -17.78 40.67 26.12
CA VAL A 530 -17.18 40.53 27.46
C VAL A 530 -16.69 41.89 27.94
N SER A 531 -16.99 42.21 29.19
CA SER A 531 -16.56 43.44 29.86
C SER A 531 -15.90 43.15 31.20
N GLY A 532 -14.89 43.94 31.58
CA GLY A 532 -14.10 43.69 32.79
C GLY A 532 -13.25 42.43 32.73
N GLY A 533 -12.59 42.12 33.85
CA GLY A 533 -11.65 41.00 34.00
C GLY A 533 -10.36 41.19 33.19
N GLU A 534 -9.30 41.67 33.85
CA GLU A 534 -7.97 41.80 33.25
C GLU A 534 -7.51 40.46 32.66
N GLN A 535 -6.96 40.50 31.44
CA GLN A 535 -6.49 39.34 30.66
C GLN A 535 -7.57 38.30 30.29
N SER A 536 -8.87 38.60 30.46
CA SER A 536 -9.95 37.65 30.10
C SER A 536 -9.93 37.29 28.60
N PRO A 537 -9.72 36.01 28.24
CA PRO A 537 -9.75 35.55 26.85
C PRO A 537 -11.17 35.52 26.30
N THR A 538 -11.36 36.11 25.12
CA THR A 538 -12.64 36.18 24.42
C THR A 538 -12.48 35.67 22.99
N GLY A 539 -13.03 34.49 22.70
CA GLY A 539 -12.86 33.82 21.41
C GLY A 539 -14.18 33.52 20.71
N GLY A 540 -14.28 33.77 19.41
CA GLY A 540 -15.53 33.54 18.68
C GLY A 540 -16.00 32.08 18.61
N PHE A 541 -15.11 31.12 18.92
CA PHE A 541 -15.40 29.70 19.14
C PHE A 541 -15.01 29.26 20.57
N ILE A 542 -13.72 29.34 20.95
CA ILE A 542 -13.23 28.95 22.28
C ILE A 542 -12.63 30.16 23.01
N GLY A 543 -12.98 30.39 24.28
CA GLY A 543 -12.36 31.45 25.08
C GLY A 543 -10.88 31.18 25.30
N GLN A 544 -10.58 30.08 26.00
CA GLN A 544 -9.22 29.64 26.30
C GLN A 544 -9.03 28.15 26.00
N MET A 545 -7.98 27.80 25.25
CA MET A 545 -7.65 26.44 24.85
C MET A 545 -6.32 25.99 25.47
N LEU A 546 -6.39 25.02 26.39
CA LEU A 546 -5.25 24.48 27.15
C LEU A 546 -5.21 22.94 27.05
N ASP A 547 -5.46 22.36 25.87
CA ASP A 547 -5.45 20.90 25.69
C ASP A 547 -4.61 20.44 24.48
N ASN A 548 -3.47 19.83 24.77
CA ASN A 548 -2.57 19.20 23.80
C ASN A 548 -3.24 18.07 22.99
N TYR A 549 -4.32 17.45 23.48
CA TYR A 549 -4.97 16.31 22.82
C TYR A 549 -6.26 16.67 22.06
N THR A 550 -6.74 17.92 22.13
CA THR A 550 -7.89 18.35 21.34
C THR A 550 -7.45 18.69 19.91
N LEU A 551 -8.11 18.05 18.94
CA LEU A 551 -8.16 18.48 17.54
C LEU A 551 -9.53 19.12 17.26
N ILE A 552 -9.55 20.41 16.99
CA ILE A 552 -10.71 21.08 16.38
C ILE A 552 -10.59 20.91 14.87
N LYS A 553 -11.60 20.37 14.21
CA LYS A 553 -11.62 20.23 12.75
C LYS A 553 -12.96 20.58 12.12
N GLU A 554 -12.93 21.03 10.88
CA GLU A 554 -14.13 21.31 10.07
C GLU A 554 -15.12 22.24 10.80
N SER A 555 -14.66 23.29 11.51
CA SER A 555 -15.49 24.04 12.46
C SER A 555 -15.44 25.57 12.27
N LYS A 556 -16.50 26.29 12.67
CA LYS A 556 -16.67 27.73 12.35
C LYS A 556 -17.14 28.64 13.49
N ALA A 557 -16.71 29.90 13.43
CA ALA A 557 -17.21 30.99 14.27
C ALA A 557 -17.81 32.13 13.43
N TRP A 558 -19.06 32.51 13.71
CA TRP A 558 -19.76 33.58 13.00
C TRP A 558 -20.39 34.58 13.98
N GLY A 559 -19.81 35.77 14.04
CA GLY A 559 -20.46 36.94 14.65
C GLY A 559 -19.47 37.87 15.33
N ALA A 560 -19.86 39.13 15.50
CA ALA A 560 -19.05 40.14 16.19
C ALA A 560 -18.58 39.68 17.58
N VAL A 561 -17.27 39.74 17.82
CA VAL A 561 -16.58 39.38 19.06
C VAL A 561 -15.99 40.64 19.69
N THR A 562 -16.47 41.03 20.87
CA THR A 562 -15.97 42.15 21.67
C THR A 562 -15.47 41.65 23.02
N GLY A 563 -14.22 41.93 23.38
CA GLY A 563 -13.64 41.55 24.68
C GLY A 563 -12.66 42.58 25.25
N PRO A 564 -12.04 42.32 26.42
CA PRO A 564 -11.11 43.26 27.05
C PRO A 564 -9.71 43.21 26.41
N ASN A 565 -8.96 42.14 26.63
CA ASN A 565 -7.52 42.07 26.34
C ASN A 565 -7.16 41.10 25.20
N TYR A 566 -7.51 39.81 25.34
CA TYR A 566 -7.10 38.75 24.40
C TYR A 566 -8.31 38.32 23.58
N VAL A 567 -8.42 38.85 22.36
CA VAL A 567 -9.64 38.73 21.54
C VAL A 567 -9.32 38.07 20.20
N GLY A 568 -10.01 36.99 19.87
CA GLY A 568 -9.86 36.29 18.60
C GLY A 568 -11.20 35.92 17.96
N GLY A 569 -11.29 35.98 16.63
CA GLY A 569 -12.50 35.54 15.93
C GLY A 569 -12.78 34.04 16.05
N PHE A 570 -11.78 33.22 16.40
CA PHE A 570 -11.93 31.79 16.69
C PHE A 570 -11.48 31.44 18.13
N ILE A 571 -10.23 31.73 18.53
CA ILE A 571 -9.72 31.46 19.89
C ILE A 571 -9.26 32.75 20.59
N GLY A 572 -9.66 32.98 21.85
CA GLY A 572 -9.16 34.13 22.62
C GLY A 572 -7.69 33.94 23.03
N TYR A 573 -7.39 32.82 23.69
CA TYR A 573 -6.05 32.39 24.09
C TYR A 573 -5.84 30.90 23.74
N MET A 574 -4.75 30.58 23.03
CA MET A 574 -4.37 29.22 22.64
C MET A 574 -3.01 28.87 23.25
N GLY A 575 -2.99 27.99 24.26
CA GLY A 575 -1.78 27.56 24.97
C GLY A 575 -1.21 26.21 24.50
N CYS A 576 -2.03 25.41 23.82
CA CYS A 576 -1.68 24.17 23.13
C CYS A 576 -2.92 23.60 22.42
N GLY A 577 -2.68 22.71 21.46
CA GLY A 577 -3.72 21.96 20.74
C GLY A 577 -3.61 22.10 19.23
N ARG A 578 -4.56 21.50 18.51
CA ARG A 578 -4.58 21.48 17.04
C ARG A 578 -5.90 22.00 16.48
N ILE A 579 -5.81 22.77 15.39
CA ILE A 579 -6.95 23.26 14.63
C ILE A 579 -6.70 22.96 13.15
N GLN A 580 -7.70 22.41 12.46
CA GLN A 580 -7.62 22.04 11.05
C GLN A 580 -8.90 22.46 10.32
N ASP A 581 -8.80 22.97 9.09
CA ASP A 581 -9.96 23.25 8.23
C ASP A 581 -11.08 24.03 8.96
N ALA A 582 -10.75 25.22 9.46
CA ALA A 582 -11.64 26.00 10.33
C ALA A 582 -11.60 27.49 9.99
N TYR A 583 -12.68 28.23 10.25
CA TYR A 583 -12.71 29.66 9.97
C TYR A 583 -13.48 30.53 10.98
N SER A 584 -13.12 31.81 10.99
CA SER A 584 -13.82 32.89 11.70
C SER A 584 -14.28 33.97 10.73
N MET A 585 -15.39 34.63 11.06
CA MET A 585 -15.92 35.77 10.29
C MET A 585 -16.62 36.80 11.20
N ASP A 586 -16.84 38.02 10.67
CA ASP A 586 -17.42 39.21 11.34
C ASP A 586 -16.42 39.99 12.23
N GLU A 587 -16.83 41.10 12.87
CA GLU A 587 -15.94 42.02 13.62
C GLU A 587 -15.22 41.34 14.80
N VAL A 588 -13.93 41.64 15.01
CA VAL A 588 -13.16 41.24 16.19
C VAL A 588 -12.52 42.47 16.84
N LYS A 589 -12.85 42.73 18.12
CA LYS A 589 -12.65 44.03 18.76
C LYS A 589 -12.22 43.90 20.23
N ALA A 590 -11.16 44.60 20.60
CA ALA A 590 -10.79 44.83 22.00
C ALA A 590 -11.40 46.13 22.55
N THR A 591 -11.52 46.20 23.88
CA THR A 591 -12.06 47.34 24.62
C THR A 591 -11.08 47.92 25.63
N ALA A 592 -10.04 47.17 26.02
CA ALA A 592 -8.92 47.72 26.78
C ALA A 592 -7.96 48.54 25.88
N THR A 593 -7.13 49.36 26.52
CA THR A 593 -6.09 50.19 25.89
C THR A 593 -4.68 49.85 26.41
N SER A 594 -4.53 48.74 27.13
CA SER A 594 -3.25 48.18 27.58
C SER A 594 -3.28 46.65 27.51
N LEU A 595 -2.14 46.02 27.21
CA LEU A 595 -1.99 44.56 27.11
C LEU A 595 -3.05 43.93 26.17
N VAL A 596 -3.12 44.42 24.94
CA VAL A 596 -4.17 44.09 23.96
C VAL A 596 -3.61 43.18 22.87
N HIS A 597 -4.13 41.96 22.75
CA HIS A 597 -3.78 41.02 21.70
C HIS A 597 -5.03 40.69 20.87
N VAL A 598 -5.10 41.16 19.62
CA VAL A 598 -6.24 40.93 18.73
C VAL A 598 -5.81 40.24 17.44
N GLY A 599 -6.42 39.10 17.15
CA GLY A 599 -6.23 38.40 15.88
C GLY A 599 -7.55 38.07 15.20
N GLY A 600 -7.58 38.07 13.87
CA GLY A 600 -8.76 37.61 13.13
C GLY A 600 -9.15 36.18 13.51
N PHE A 601 -8.18 35.28 13.66
CA PHE A 601 -8.37 33.91 14.10
C PHE A 601 -8.06 33.73 15.61
N VAL A 602 -6.88 34.14 16.08
CA VAL A 602 -6.44 33.93 17.48
C VAL A 602 -5.91 35.20 18.15
N GLY A 603 -6.38 35.51 19.37
CA GLY A 603 -5.87 36.64 20.15
C GLY A 603 -4.40 36.46 20.55
N ARG A 604 -4.11 35.45 21.39
CA ARG A 604 -2.75 35.09 21.84
C ARG A 604 -2.47 33.60 21.62
N VAL A 605 -1.36 33.26 20.97
CA VAL A 605 -0.79 31.91 20.88
C VAL A 605 0.43 31.82 21.80
N GLU A 606 0.53 30.74 22.56
CA GLU A 606 1.61 30.48 23.53
C GLU A 606 1.82 28.98 23.71
N GLY A 607 2.98 28.55 24.23
CA GLY A 607 3.27 27.13 24.46
C GLY A 607 3.79 26.36 23.24
N TYR A 608 4.18 25.11 23.47
CA TYR A 608 5.10 24.38 22.59
C TYR A 608 4.47 23.41 21.57
N ASN A 609 3.17 23.14 21.67
CA ASN A 609 2.44 22.22 20.79
C ASN A 609 1.19 22.90 20.22
N ASN A 610 1.38 23.88 19.33
CA ASN A 610 0.31 24.53 18.58
C ASN A 610 0.48 24.23 17.09
N LEU A 611 -0.58 23.78 16.43
CA LEU A 611 -0.62 23.64 14.97
C LEU A 611 -2.00 24.04 14.45
N MET A 612 -2.01 25.02 13.54
CA MET A 612 -3.17 25.44 12.75
C MET A 612 -2.91 25.11 11.29
N THR A 613 -3.75 24.28 10.68
CA THR A 613 -3.62 23.87 9.28
C THR A 613 -4.90 24.25 8.49
N ASN A 614 -4.76 24.82 7.30
CA ASN A 614 -5.88 25.27 6.44
C ASN A 614 -6.89 26.20 7.17
N CYS A 615 -6.44 27.04 8.10
CA CYS A 615 -7.34 27.89 8.90
C CYS A 615 -7.51 29.30 8.30
N LEU A 616 -8.73 29.85 8.30
CA LEU A 616 -9.09 31.08 7.58
C LEU A 616 -9.71 32.17 8.46
N ALA A 617 -9.21 33.40 8.38
CA ALA A 617 -9.82 34.59 9.01
C ALA A 617 -10.51 35.51 7.99
N MET A 618 -11.82 35.73 8.15
CA MET A 618 -12.64 36.64 7.33
C MET A 618 -13.25 37.75 8.21
N ASN A 619 -12.39 38.41 8.97
CA ASN A 619 -12.76 39.32 10.05
C ASN A 619 -12.37 40.77 9.75
N THR A 620 -13.24 41.72 10.11
CA THR A 620 -12.87 43.13 10.25
C THR A 620 -12.28 43.36 11.64
N ILE A 621 -11.23 44.18 11.74
CA ILE A 621 -10.50 44.41 13.00
C ILE A 621 -10.29 45.93 13.18
N PRO A 622 -11.07 46.59 14.06
CA PRO A 622 -10.87 48.00 14.38
C PRO A 622 -9.49 48.25 15.01
N LEU A 623 -8.84 49.36 14.65
CA LEU A 623 -7.57 49.78 15.26
C LEU A 623 -7.77 50.17 16.73
N VAL A 624 -6.86 49.71 17.58
CA VAL A 624 -6.82 50.02 19.01
C VAL A 624 -5.59 50.89 19.29
N THR A 625 -5.81 52.00 20.01
CA THR A 625 -4.73 52.91 20.43
C THR A 625 -4.46 52.71 21.92
N GLY A 626 -3.20 52.45 22.29
CA GLY A 626 -2.85 52.08 23.65
C GLY A 626 -1.37 51.73 23.85
N THR A 627 -1.05 51.09 24.98
CA THR A 627 0.28 50.51 25.28
C THR A 627 0.24 48.99 25.12
N ASP A 628 1.34 48.38 24.68
CA ASP A 628 1.42 46.91 24.51
C ASP A 628 0.25 46.33 23.69
N VAL A 629 -0.03 47.01 22.57
CA VAL A 629 -1.10 46.65 21.62
C VAL A 629 -0.48 45.89 20.45
N PHE A 630 -0.94 44.66 20.24
CA PHE A 630 -0.53 43.77 19.16
C PHE A 630 -1.77 43.31 18.39
N GLN A 631 -1.92 43.80 17.16
CA GLN A 631 -3.06 43.47 16.29
C GLN A 631 -2.59 42.85 14.98
N GLY A 632 -3.04 41.64 14.67
CA GLY A 632 -2.77 40.96 13.41
C GLY A 632 -4.05 40.54 12.70
N ALA A 633 -4.00 40.48 11.38
CA ALA A 633 -5.11 40.02 10.56
C ALA A 633 -5.47 38.54 10.80
N PHE A 634 -4.53 37.72 11.29
CA PHE A 634 -4.76 36.33 11.66
C PHE A 634 -4.47 36.07 13.15
N VAL A 635 -3.30 36.45 13.69
CA VAL A 635 -2.97 36.29 15.13
C VAL A 635 -2.51 37.60 15.77
N GLY A 636 -2.99 37.92 16.97
CA GLY A 636 -2.51 39.09 17.74
C GLY A 636 -1.06 38.94 18.20
N VAL A 637 -0.78 37.92 19.01
CA VAL A 637 0.59 37.56 19.45
C VAL A 637 0.89 36.09 19.18
N THR A 638 2.05 35.82 18.56
CA THR A 638 2.55 34.48 18.24
C THR A 638 4.00 34.27 18.73
N PRO A 639 4.42 33.05 19.13
CA PRO A 639 5.81 32.76 19.53
C PRO A 639 6.85 33.05 18.45
N GLY A 640 8.11 33.23 18.86
CA GLY A 640 9.25 33.56 18.01
C GLY A 640 10.39 32.54 18.05
N GLY A 641 11.38 32.68 17.16
CA GLY A 641 12.58 31.81 17.15
C GLY A 641 12.34 30.40 16.62
N THR A 642 13.14 29.43 17.07
CA THR A 642 13.26 28.07 16.52
C THR A 642 12.14 27.11 16.95
N HIS A 643 10.91 27.59 17.10
CA HIS A 643 9.74 26.73 17.37
C HIS A 643 9.42 25.86 16.13
N ALA A 644 8.67 24.77 16.34
CA ALA A 644 8.08 24.00 15.25
C ALA A 644 7.12 24.87 14.41
N THR A 645 6.73 24.39 13.24
CA THR A 645 5.73 25.06 12.38
C THR A 645 4.40 25.20 13.12
N ILE A 646 3.93 26.44 13.30
CA ILE A 646 2.68 26.75 14.01
C ILE A 646 1.50 26.88 13.03
N TYR A 647 1.76 27.29 11.79
CA TYR A 647 0.75 27.54 10.76
C TYR A 647 1.13 26.84 9.46
N GLU A 648 0.19 26.14 8.85
CA GLU A 648 0.35 25.44 7.57
C GLU A 648 -0.83 25.80 6.68
N ASN A 649 -0.58 26.47 5.55
CA ASN A 649 -1.62 26.97 4.64
C ASN A 649 -2.71 27.81 5.34
N CYS A 650 -2.41 28.56 6.40
CA CYS A 650 -3.38 29.48 6.99
C CYS A 650 -3.59 30.72 6.10
N ALA A 651 -4.77 31.33 6.19
CA ALA A 651 -5.18 32.41 5.30
C ALA A 651 -5.94 33.52 6.03
N TYR A 652 -5.89 34.74 5.50
CA TYR A 652 -6.78 35.83 5.91
C TYR A 652 -7.25 36.66 4.73
N ASN A 653 -8.43 37.25 4.86
CA ASN A 653 -9.00 38.17 3.88
C ASN A 653 -8.39 39.58 4.01
N LYS A 654 -7.39 39.89 3.17
CA LYS A 654 -6.72 41.20 3.12
C LYS A 654 -7.59 42.33 2.57
N THR A 655 -8.79 42.03 2.07
CA THR A 655 -9.78 43.06 1.69
C THR A 655 -10.53 43.62 2.92
N LEU A 656 -10.54 42.90 4.05
CA LEU A 656 -11.25 43.30 5.28
C LEU A 656 -10.38 44.02 6.33
N THR A 657 -9.05 43.99 6.18
CA THR A 657 -8.12 44.60 7.13
C THR A 657 -6.76 44.91 6.49
N SER A 658 -6.14 46.01 6.90
CA SER A 658 -4.81 46.45 6.47
C SER A 658 -3.68 46.07 7.44
N LEU A 659 -3.94 45.19 8.41
CA LEU A 659 -2.94 44.69 9.35
C LEU A 659 -2.02 43.65 8.68
N ASP A 660 -0.79 43.50 9.19
CA ASP A 660 0.03 42.31 8.92
C ASP A 660 -0.69 41.07 9.48
N ARG A 661 -0.38 39.89 8.96
CA ARG A 661 -0.95 38.62 9.46
C ARG A 661 -0.72 38.39 10.96
N ILE A 662 0.36 38.93 11.54
CA ILE A 662 0.67 38.83 12.97
C ILE A 662 0.91 40.21 13.61
N GLY A 663 0.43 40.40 14.84
CA GLY A 663 0.56 41.70 15.53
C GLY A 663 1.96 41.99 16.09
N ASN A 664 2.76 40.97 16.41
CA ASN A 664 4.12 41.12 16.95
C ASN A 664 5.22 40.88 15.90
N THR A 665 5.12 41.47 14.72
CA THR A 665 6.02 41.26 13.55
C THR A 665 7.53 41.32 13.83
N ALA A 666 7.98 42.07 14.84
CA ALA A 666 9.39 42.20 15.20
C ALA A 666 9.96 41.01 16.01
N THR A 667 9.11 40.15 16.58
CA THR A 667 9.53 39.02 17.44
C THR A 667 8.82 37.70 17.12
N GLY A 668 7.59 37.76 16.62
CA GLY A 668 6.75 36.59 16.34
C GLY A 668 7.04 35.94 14.98
N ARG A 669 6.75 34.64 14.91
CA ARG A 669 6.82 33.83 13.71
C ARG A 669 5.41 33.58 13.15
N GLY A 670 5.22 33.86 11.86
CA GLY A 670 3.95 33.78 11.14
C GLY A 670 4.13 33.44 9.65
N ASP A 671 5.16 32.65 9.32
CA ASP A 671 5.20 31.89 8.08
C ASP A 671 4.07 30.85 8.05
N GLY A 672 3.69 30.41 6.85
CA GLY A 672 2.50 29.56 6.66
C GLY A 672 1.16 30.29 6.80
N ILE A 673 1.14 31.63 6.97
CA ILE A 673 -0.06 32.47 6.88
C ILE A 673 0.04 33.39 5.65
N THR A 674 -0.96 33.36 4.76
CA THR A 674 -1.01 34.15 3.51
C THR A 674 -2.22 35.09 3.48
N GLY A 675 -2.04 36.30 2.94
CA GLY A 675 -3.13 37.27 2.75
C GLY A 675 -3.71 37.20 1.34
N TYR A 676 -5.02 36.93 1.25
CA TYR A 676 -5.75 36.79 -0.01
C TYR A 676 -6.88 37.85 -0.11
N THR A 677 -7.21 38.33 -1.30
CA THR A 677 -8.45 39.13 -1.52
C THR A 677 -9.66 38.21 -1.44
N ILE A 678 -10.87 38.78 -1.36
CA ILE A 678 -12.08 37.94 -1.42
C ILE A 678 -12.17 37.09 -2.69
N ASP A 679 -11.73 37.60 -3.85
CA ASP A 679 -11.77 36.86 -5.11
C ASP A 679 -10.69 35.76 -5.14
N GLU A 680 -9.46 36.09 -4.70
CA GLU A 680 -8.36 35.11 -4.59
C GLU A 680 -8.69 33.99 -3.59
N LEU A 681 -9.46 34.27 -2.52
CA LEU A 681 -9.95 33.24 -1.59
C LEU A 681 -10.84 32.20 -2.26
N MET A 682 -11.47 32.52 -3.39
CA MET A 682 -12.34 31.58 -4.13
C MET A 682 -11.58 30.75 -5.19
N THR A 683 -10.35 31.14 -5.55
CA THR A 683 -9.60 30.51 -6.67
C THR A 683 -8.20 30.02 -6.32
N GLU A 684 -7.51 30.64 -5.36
CA GLU A 684 -6.10 30.41 -5.03
C GLU A 684 -5.86 29.71 -3.68
N LEU A 685 -6.92 29.36 -2.93
CA LEU A 685 -6.78 28.62 -1.68
C LEU A 685 -6.47 27.13 -1.95
N PRO A 686 -5.34 26.59 -1.45
CA PRO A 686 -4.93 25.20 -1.70
C PRO A 686 -5.60 24.21 -0.73
N TYR A 687 -6.89 24.39 -0.45
CA TYR A 687 -7.64 23.58 0.52
C TYR A 687 -8.39 22.45 -0.19
N ASP A 688 -8.66 21.35 0.52
CA ASP A 688 -9.33 20.18 -0.05
C ASP A 688 -10.80 20.50 -0.40
N PRO A 689 -11.23 20.42 -1.68
CA PRO A 689 -12.62 20.65 -2.09
C PRO A 689 -13.60 19.57 -1.61
N LEU A 690 -13.15 18.49 -0.98
CA LEU A 690 -13.99 17.56 -0.22
C LEU A 690 -14.37 18.11 1.17
N VAL A 691 -13.62 19.10 1.67
CA VAL A 691 -13.81 19.73 2.99
C VAL A 691 -14.30 21.17 2.86
N TRP A 692 -13.96 21.88 1.77
CA TRP A 692 -14.29 23.28 1.53
C TRP A 692 -15.09 23.50 0.25
N ASN A 693 -16.17 24.28 0.36
CA ASN A 693 -16.97 24.72 -0.79
C ASN A 693 -16.56 26.13 -1.24
N PHE A 694 -16.23 26.25 -2.53
CA PHE A 694 -15.85 27.49 -3.22
C PHE A 694 -16.89 27.99 -4.25
N SER A 695 -18.12 27.43 -4.27
CA SER A 695 -19.19 27.86 -5.17
C SER A 695 -19.98 29.09 -4.68
N GLY A 696 -19.57 29.69 -3.56
CA GLY A 696 -20.28 30.80 -2.90
C GLY A 696 -19.65 32.18 -3.15
N SER A 697 -20.00 33.15 -2.31
CA SER A 697 -19.38 34.49 -2.27
C SER A 697 -18.28 34.63 -1.21
N ILE A 698 -18.04 33.56 -0.45
CA ILE A 698 -16.98 33.36 0.56
C ILE A 698 -16.68 31.86 0.58
N PRO A 699 -15.46 31.41 0.97
CA PRO A 699 -15.22 30.00 1.27
C PRO A 699 -16.07 29.55 2.45
N ARG A 700 -16.55 28.31 2.42
CA ARG A 700 -17.30 27.65 3.49
C ARG A 700 -16.88 26.21 3.63
N LEU A 701 -17.29 25.55 4.71
CA LEU A 701 -17.06 24.13 4.92
C LEU A 701 -18.17 23.32 4.22
N GLN A 702 -17.80 22.16 3.67
CA GLN A 702 -18.64 21.36 2.77
C GLN A 702 -19.87 20.72 3.46
N TRP A 703 -19.93 20.75 4.79
CA TRP A 703 -21.11 20.32 5.58
C TRP A 703 -22.16 21.42 5.79
N GLU A 704 -21.88 22.68 5.38
CA GLU A 704 -22.78 23.82 5.58
C GLU A 704 -23.83 24.04 4.47
N VAL A 705 -23.80 23.22 3.41
CA VAL A 705 -24.35 23.55 2.08
C VAL A 705 -25.28 22.49 1.51
#